data_AF-A0A535FEW8-F1
#
_entry.id   AF-A0A535FEW8-F1
#
_cell.length_a   1.000
_cell.length_b   1.000
_cell.length_c   1.000
_cell.angle_alpha   90.00
_cell.angle_beta   90.00
_cell.angle_gamma   90.00
#
_symmetry.space_group_name_H-M   'P 1'
#
loop_
_entity.id
_entity.type
_entity.pdbx_description
1 polymer ?
#
loop_
_entity_poly.entity_id
_entity_poly.type
_entity_poly.pdbx_seq_one_letter_code
_entity_poly.pdbx_strand_id
1 'polypeptide(L)'
;MEESLGTGSKEPVATTSTRGTTSKLPPENTADNTNQPTAANDGQSSTPYRVDSLQLVVIEGFQVGRGVARIDPSDMAKLGCQPGDIIMITGARTTAAKVVPSAIVDRGQQTIQMDSQVRQNSASGLGERITIHKARVRTAEKVTLLPLSGGAPIQESDLQYITRYLIGLPVTIGDLLRVGTPGAAPREFLIISTTPATPSYTIQKRNSGDLNAIIPPVQPQPITEVEAVLVQPGTIVRAQARGATNGAPGRVSYEDIGGLGKELQRIREMIELPLKYPAVFDRLGVEPPKGVLLYGPPGTGKTLIARVVAAETNAAFFIINGPEIINKFYGESESRLRSVFQEAQRRAPSIIFIDELDALAPKRTEMGGEVERRIVGQLLALMDGMASRGQVVLIGATNQPNALDPALRRPGRFDREIALRVPDVRGRMEILRIHSKDAALGNDIDFARLAQLTPGFVGADLEALCREAAMIALRRVLPHIDYQRAYIPYETLVNLNITMADFQAALREVEPSTTREVYVEFSETTWNDIGGLEKTKAMLTEGVEWPLRFPEIYANAKVEAPRGVLLSGPPGSGKTLIARALANQCEANFISIKGPELLSKWVGESEKGIREVFRRAKQAAPCIVFFDELDALAPRRAGGELDGQVGNRVIAQLLTEMDGIEGREGVIVLAATNRSELIDPALLRPGRFDLVVELEYPTEEERSAIFAVHTRGKPLVPEISMQELAQLTPGRSGADIEAICRRASLLALREWIAPRLSVGRVQVTEETEGNEPSSTAETEAEIKVETKTETAKEDSFPALPNTRFLIRPEHFARAIDEQRERYAVQAEAEETISRREEGRQRLIEMASSYSTDGKPPLRGFRLWLARLFGLVPS
;
A
#
# COMPACT_ATOMS: atom_id res chain seq x y z
N MET A 1 -0.13 -63.53 -5.01
CA MET A 1 -1.09 -64.49 -4.44
C MET A 1 -2.45 -64.14 -4.99
N GLU A 2 -3.20 -65.16 -5.37
CA GLU A 2 -4.58 -65.17 -5.83
C GLU A 2 -5.54 -64.78 -4.66
N GLU A 3 -6.85 -64.57 -4.77
CA GLU A 3 -7.93 -64.95 -5.73
C GLU A 3 -8.88 -63.73 -5.97
N SER A 4 -9.62 -63.55 -7.08
CA SER A 4 -10.83 -64.26 -7.61
C SER A 4 -12.10 -64.08 -6.73
N LEU A 5 -13.34 -63.83 -7.24
CA LEU A 5 -13.84 -63.75 -8.64
C LEU A 5 -15.20 -62.99 -8.81
N GLY A 6 -15.28 -61.98 -9.70
CA GLY A 6 -16.51 -61.61 -10.46
C GLY A 6 -17.63 -60.76 -9.79
N THR A 7 -18.58 -60.14 -10.52
CA THR A 7 -18.78 -59.98 -11.99
C THR A 7 -19.54 -58.67 -12.36
N GLY A 8 -19.38 -58.22 -13.62
CA GLY A 8 -20.28 -57.29 -14.34
C GLY A 8 -19.87 -55.81 -14.36
N SER A 9 -19.99 -55.07 -15.47
CA SER A 9 -20.19 -55.45 -16.88
C SER A 9 -19.89 -54.28 -17.83
N LYS A 10 -19.04 -54.49 -18.86
CA LYS A 10 -18.92 -53.81 -20.18
C LYS A 10 -19.37 -52.34 -20.35
N GLU A 11 -18.70 -51.44 -21.07
CA GLU A 11 -17.40 -51.30 -21.78
C GLU A 11 -17.43 -49.85 -22.40
N PRO A 12 -16.40 -49.33 -23.12
CA PRO A 12 -16.09 -47.89 -23.06
C PRO A 12 -16.57 -47.01 -24.24
N VAL A 13 -16.33 -45.70 -24.11
CA VAL A 13 -16.62 -44.64 -25.09
C VAL A 13 -15.32 -44.14 -25.75
N ALA A 14 -15.27 -44.09 -27.09
CA ALA A 14 -14.23 -43.38 -27.84
C ALA A 14 -14.67 -42.91 -29.25
N THR A 15 -14.32 -41.66 -29.58
CA THR A 15 -13.97 -41.11 -30.92
C THR A 15 -14.96 -41.13 -32.12
N THR A 16 -15.53 -39.93 -32.37
CA THR A 16 -15.52 -39.14 -33.64
C THR A 16 -16.38 -39.49 -34.90
N SER A 17 -17.34 -38.57 -35.18
CA SER A 17 -17.48 -37.74 -36.42
C SER A 17 -18.64 -37.95 -37.43
N THR A 18 -18.92 -36.87 -38.18
CA THR A 18 -19.79 -36.68 -39.39
C THR A 18 -21.29 -36.32 -39.19
N ARG A 19 -21.98 -36.00 -40.30
CA ARG A 19 -23.21 -35.15 -40.41
C ARG A 19 -24.46 -35.95 -40.84
N GLY A 20 -25.67 -35.55 -40.44
CA GLY A 20 -26.93 -36.11 -40.99
C GLY A 20 -28.23 -35.42 -40.54
N THR A 21 -28.89 -34.74 -41.47
CA THR A 21 -30.09 -33.87 -41.37
C THR A 21 -31.45 -34.54 -41.07
N THR A 22 -32.48 -33.70 -40.80
CA THR A 22 -33.95 -33.95 -40.73
C THR A 22 -34.47 -34.65 -39.46
N SER A 23 -35.45 -34.17 -38.66
CA SER A 23 -36.69 -33.35 -38.81
C SER A 23 -37.97 -34.12 -39.17
N LYS A 24 -39.04 -33.99 -38.38
CA LYS A 24 -40.43 -34.33 -38.75
C LYS A 24 -41.48 -33.66 -37.84
N LEU A 25 -42.34 -32.83 -38.42
CA LEU A 25 -43.59 -32.31 -37.84
C LEU A 25 -44.56 -31.89 -38.97
N PRO A 26 -45.65 -32.64 -39.20
CA PRO A 26 -46.84 -32.18 -39.95
C PRO A 26 -48.17 -32.72 -39.33
N PRO A 27 -49.37 -32.51 -39.94
CA PRO A 27 -49.96 -31.33 -40.61
C PRO A 27 -51.07 -30.71 -39.68
N GLU A 28 -52.32 -30.30 -39.98
CA GLU A 28 -53.20 -30.18 -41.18
C GLU A 28 -54.42 -29.23 -40.88
N ASN A 29 -55.37 -28.99 -41.81
CA ASN A 29 -55.35 -27.88 -42.77
C ASN A 29 -56.71 -27.68 -43.51
N THR A 30 -57.60 -26.74 -43.12
CA THR A 30 -58.84 -26.39 -43.89
C THR A 30 -59.45 -24.99 -43.64
N ALA A 31 -59.68 -24.24 -44.74
CA ALA A 31 -60.87 -23.42 -45.13
C ALA A 31 -61.50 -22.35 -44.16
N ASP A 32 -62.13 -21.24 -44.61
CA ASP A 32 -62.33 -20.71 -45.98
C ASP A 32 -62.68 -19.18 -46.02
N ASN A 33 -62.58 -18.57 -47.21
CA ASN A 33 -63.26 -17.34 -47.75
C ASN A 33 -63.94 -16.33 -46.77
N THR A 34 -63.62 -15.02 -46.73
CA THR A 34 -63.72 -13.96 -47.78
C THR A 34 -63.03 -12.65 -47.26
N ASN A 35 -62.76 -11.56 -48.01
CA ASN A 35 -63.06 -11.17 -49.39
C ASN A 35 -61.90 -10.33 -50.01
N GLN A 36 -61.90 -10.17 -51.34
CA GLN A 36 -60.87 -9.46 -52.14
C GLN A 36 -61.26 -7.96 -52.40
N PRO A 37 -60.43 -7.06 -53.03
CA PRO A 37 -59.54 -7.31 -54.19
C PRO A 37 -58.11 -6.74 -54.14
N THR A 38 -57.43 -6.87 -55.29
CA THR A 38 -55.97 -6.82 -55.52
C THR A 38 -55.47 -5.53 -56.20
N ALA A 39 -54.17 -5.51 -56.52
CA ALA A 39 -53.36 -4.51 -57.26
C ALA A 39 -52.59 -3.50 -56.37
N ALA A 40 -51.38 -3.05 -56.71
CA ALA A 40 -50.61 -3.25 -57.94
C ALA A 40 -49.09 -3.52 -57.69
N ASN A 41 -48.31 -3.43 -58.77
CA ASN A 41 -46.91 -3.82 -58.90
C ASN A 41 -45.90 -2.74 -58.42
N ASP A 42 -44.62 -3.12 -58.47
CA ASP A 42 -43.41 -2.26 -58.47
C ASP A 42 -42.96 -1.58 -57.16
N GLY A 43 -41.63 -1.58 -56.99
CA GLY A 43 -40.97 -1.26 -55.73
C GLY A 43 -40.57 0.20 -55.56
N GLN A 44 -40.66 0.70 -54.32
CA GLN A 44 -40.00 1.92 -53.88
C GLN A 44 -39.15 1.64 -52.64
N SER A 45 -37.94 2.18 -52.62
CA SER A 45 -37.03 2.07 -51.48
C SER A 45 -37.57 2.82 -50.27
N SER A 46 -37.86 2.11 -49.18
CA SER A 46 -38.29 2.72 -47.92
C SER A 46 -37.15 3.51 -47.28
N THR A 47 -37.22 4.84 -47.40
CA THR A 47 -36.34 5.75 -46.67
C THR A 47 -36.50 5.55 -45.16
N PRO A 48 -35.42 5.56 -44.35
CA PRO A 48 -35.54 5.42 -42.91
C PRO A 48 -36.36 6.58 -42.32
N TYR A 49 -37.32 6.25 -41.46
CA TYR A 49 -38.11 7.24 -40.72
C TYR A 49 -37.19 8.14 -39.91
N ARG A 50 -37.22 9.44 -40.21
CA ARG A 50 -36.57 10.46 -39.38
C ARG A 50 -37.45 10.76 -38.17
N VAL A 51 -36.81 11.01 -37.03
CA VAL A 51 -37.47 11.34 -35.77
C VAL A 51 -36.78 12.57 -35.18
N ASP A 52 -37.56 13.61 -34.87
CA ASP A 52 -37.01 14.91 -34.46
C ASP A 52 -36.30 14.88 -33.10
N SER A 53 -36.60 13.87 -32.26
CA SER A 53 -35.90 13.61 -31.00
C SER A 53 -35.83 12.12 -30.67
N LEU A 54 -34.86 11.74 -29.85
CA LEU A 54 -34.62 10.35 -29.43
C LEU A 54 -34.37 10.29 -27.91
N GLN A 55 -34.77 9.21 -27.26
CA GLN A 55 -34.39 8.92 -25.87
C GLN A 55 -33.26 7.89 -25.84
N LEU A 56 -32.21 8.16 -25.06
CA LEU A 56 -31.06 7.27 -24.87
C LEU A 56 -30.67 7.19 -23.38
N VAL A 57 -30.05 6.07 -22.99
CA VAL A 57 -29.55 5.84 -21.63
C VAL A 57 -28.11 6.33 -21.51
N VAL A 58 -27.84 7.18 -20.52
CA VAL A 58 -26.50 7.72 -20.24
C VAL A 58 -25.56 6.63 -19.75
N ILE A 59 -24.44 6.44 -20.44
CA ILE A 59 -23.32 5.59 -20.02
C ILE A 59 -22.00 6.38 -20.05
N GLU A 60 -20.95 5.81 -19.45
CA GLU A 60 -19.67 6.48 -19.27
C GLU A 60 -18.83 6.59 -20.57
N GLY A 61 -18.14 7.71 -20.74
CA GLY A 61 -17.27 7.98 -21.89
C GLY A 61 -15.79 8.19 -21.51
N PHE A 62 -14.92 7.35 -22.05
CA PHE A 62 -13.46 7.30 -21.78
C PHE A 62 -12.61 8.51 -22.23
N GLN A 63 -13.20 9.64 -22.64
CA GLN A 63 -12.46 10.82 -23.09
C GLN A 63 -13.07 12.10 -22.50
N VAL A 64 -12.39 12.67 -21.51
CA VAL A 64 -12.80 13.89 -20.81
C VAL A 64 -12.46 15.15 -21.61
N GLY A 65 -13.32 16.17 -21.55
CA GLY A 65 -12.95 17.55 -21.88
C GLY A 65 -13.02 17.93 -23.37
N ARG A 66 -13.82 17.25 -24.19
CA ARG A 66 -14.00 17.63 -25.61
C ARG A 66 -15.45 17.91 -26.02
N GLY A 67 -16.41 17.84 -25.11
CA GLY A 67 -17.81 18.11 -25.42
C GLY A 67 -18.38 17.06 -26.37
N VAL A 68 -17.96 15.80 -26.24
CA VAL A 68 -18.28 14.72 -27.19
C VAL A 68 -19.31 13.78 -26.60
N ALA A 69 -20.35 13.49 -27.38
CA ALA A 69 -21.31 12.43 -27.13
C ALA A 69 -21.19 11.34 -28.19
N ARG A 70 -21.06 10.08 -27.79
CA ARG A 70 -21.05 8.95 -28.72
C ARG A 70 -22.40 8.24 -28.74
N ILE A 71 -22.93 8.01 -29.94
CA ILE A 71 -24.21 7.35 -30.19
C ILE A 71 -24.10 6.35 -31.35
N ASP A 72 -25.05 5.43 -31.43
CA ASP A 72 -25.09 4.40 -32.47
C ASP A 72 -25.27 5.02 -33.87
N PRO A 73 -24.55 4.56 -34.92
CA PRO A 73 -24.78 4.99 -36.30
C PRO A 73 -26.23 4.84 -36.80
N SER A 74 -26.98 3.85 -36.32
CA SER A 74 -28.41 3.69 -36.62
C SER A 74 -29.28 4.75 -35.94
N ASP A 75 -28.87 5.27 -34.79
CA ASP A 75 -29.56 6.35 -34.07
C ASP A 75 -29.19 7.73 -34.63
N MET A 76 -27.93 7.93 -35.05
CA MET A 76 -27.55 9.09 -35.90
C MET A 76 -28.42 9.18 -37.15
N ALA A 77 -28.66 8.05 -37.83
CA ALA A 77 -29.46 8.01 -39.06
C ALA A 77 -30.94 8.39 -38.82
N LYS A 78 -31.53 7.96 -37.70
CA LYS A 78 -32.91 8.35 -37.28
C LYS A 78 -33.00 9.86 -36.99
N LEU A 79 -31.98 10.43 -36.34
CA LEU A 79 -31.89 11.86 -36.03
C LEU A 79 -31.47 12.75 -37.22
N GLY A 80 -31.07 12.14 -38.35
CA GLY A 80 -30.54 12.89 -39.50
C GLY A 80 -29.19 13.59 -39.21
N CYS A 81 -28.39 13.05 -38.28
CA CYS A 81 -27.07 13.57 -37.92
C CYS A 81 -25.95 12.83 -38.67
N GLN A 82 -24.88 13.55 -39.00
CA GLN A 82 -23.61 13.01 -39.48
C GLN A 82 -22.53 13.07 -38.38
N PRO A 83 -21.46 12.26 -38.45
CA PRO A 83 -20.33 12.39 -37.54
C PRO A 83 -19.75 13.80 -37.56
N GLY A 84 -19.73 14.46 -36.40
CA GLY A 84 -19.28 15.84 -36.24
C GLY A 84 -20.39 16.91 -36.24
N ASP A 85 -21.65 16.55 -36.54
CA ASP A 85 -22.80 17.40 -36.22
C ASP A 85 -22.92 17.63 -34.70
N ILE A 86 -23.73 18.61 -34.31
CA ILE A 86 -23.98 18.97 -32.91
C ILE A 86 -25.43 18.64 -32.55
N ILE A 87 -25.62 18.03 -31.39
CA ILE A 87 -26.93 17.73 -30.79
C ILE A 87 -27.12 18.56 -29.52
N MET A 88 -28.37 18.90 -29.24
CA MET A 88 -28.80 19.31 -27.91
C MET A 88 -29.07 18.05 -27.08
N ILE A 89 -28.63 18.09 -25.82
CA ILE A 89 -28.86 17.06 -24.82
C ILE A 89 -29.70 17.67 -23.69
N THR A 90 -30.82 17.04 -23.38
CA THR A 90 -31.78 17.48 -22.37
C THR A 90 -31.87 16.44 -21.25
N GLY A 91 -31.28 16.77 -20.10
CA GLY A 91 -31.48 16.08 -18.83
C GLY A 91 -32.22 17.00 -17.84
N ALA A 92 -31.74 17.08 -16.60
CA ALA A 92 -32.18 18.11 -15.66
C ALA A 92 -31.75 19.54 -16.09
N ARG A 93 -30.78 19.63 -17.00
CA ARG A 93 -30.36 20.84 -17.73
C ARG A 93 -30.19 20.52 -19.22
N THR A 94 -30.23 21.55 -20.04
CA THR A 94 -29.88 21.50 -21.46
C THR A 94 -28.43 21.90 -21.69
N THR A 95 -27.73 21.18 -22.56
CA THR A 95 -26.36 21.49 -23.01
C THR A 95 -26.17 20.99 -24.45
N ALA A 96 -25.05 21.34 -25.10
CA ALA A 96 -24.74 20.96 -26.47
C ALA A 96 -23.51 20.03 -26.54
N ALA A 97 -23.55 19.04 -27.43
CA ALA A 97 -22.45 18.09 -27.61
C ALA A 97 -22.22 17.73 -29.08
N LYS A 98 -20.97 17.43 -29.42
CA LYS A 98 -20.57 17.00 -30.76
C LYS A 98 -20.74 15.48 -30.91
N VAL A 99 -21.44 15.08 -31.96
CA VAL A 99 -21.77 13.67 -32.27
C VAL A 99 -20.55 12.93 -32.83
N VAL A 100 -20.27 11.75 -32.26
CA VAL A 100 -19.27 10.79 -32.76
C VAL A 100 -19.91 9.38 -32.78
N PRO A 101 -19.60 8.51 -33.75
CA PRO A 101 -20.10 7.13 -33.74
C PRO A 101 -19.55 6.32 -32.54
N SER A 102 -20.40 5.48 -31.94
CA SER A 102 -19.99 4.52 -30.90
C SER A 102 -19.13 3.37 -31.46
N ALA A 103 -18.36 2.71 -30.59
CA ALA A 103 -17.59 1.52 -30.94
C ALA A 103 -18.53 0.34 -31.26
N ILE A 104 -18.04 -0.67 -31.97
CA ILE A 104 -18.87 -1.79 -32.47
C ILE A 104 -19.53 -2.58 -31.32
N VAL A 105 -18.87 -2.67 -30.17
CA VAL A 105 -19.33 -3.40 -28.97
C VAL A 105 -20.56 -2.73 -28.32
N ASP A 106 -20.66 -1.39 -28.42
CA ASP A 106 -21.66 -0.58 -27.72
C ASP A 106 -22.94 -0.35 -28.56
N ARG A 107 -23.12 -1.08 -29.66
CA ARG A 107 -24.20 -0.86 -30.64
C ARG A 107 -25.46 -1.66 -30.32
N GLY A 108 -26.60 -1.12 -30.76
CA GLY A 108 -27.93 -1.70 -30.57
C GLY A 108 -28.55 -1.52 -29.17
N GLN A 109 -27.87 -0.85 -28.23
CA GLN A 109 -28.30 -0.76 -26.83
C GLN A 109 -29.12 0.50 -26.47
N GLN A 110 -29.36 1.41 -27.42
CA GLN A 110 -30.00 2.73 -27.17
C GLN A 110 -29.28 3.54 -26.07
N THR A 111 -27.95 3.51 -26.08
CA THR A 111 -27.08 4.19 -25.11
C THR A 111 -26.38 5.40 -25.72
N ILE A 112 -25.95 6.32 -24.84
CA ILE A 112 -25.15 7.50 -25.19
C ILE A 112 -23.97 7.62 -24.23
N GLN A 113 -22.75 7.49 -24.75
CA GLN A 113 -21.53 7.69 -23.95
C GLN A 113 -21.27 9.19 -23.85
N MET A 114 -21.34 9.73 -22.64
CA MET A 114 -21.09 11.15 -22.36
C MET A 114 -19.79 11.31 -21.58
N ASP A 115 -18.99 12.31 -21.96
CA ASP A 115 -17.88 12.74 -21.11
C ASP A 115 -18.39 13.39 -19.80
N SER A 116 -17.54 13.41 -18.77
CA SER A 116 -17.92 13.90 -17.44
C SER A 116 -18.32 15.38 -17.43
N GLN A 117 -17.82 16.19 -18.38
CA GLN A 117 -18.12 17.61 -18.48
C GLN A 117 -19.51 17.84 -19.09
N VAL A 118 -19.85 17.17 -20.19
CA VAL A 118 -21.20 17.21 -20.77
C VAL A 118 -22.21 16.66 -19.76
N ARG A 119 -21.87 15.57 -19.04
CA ARG A 119 -22.70 14.97 -17.98
C ARG A 119 -22.94 15.92 -16.80
N GLN A 120 -21.94 16.71 -16.41
CA GLN A 120 -22.07 17.78 -15.41
C GLN A 120 -22.92 18.96 -15.92
N ASN A 121 -22.85 19.28 -17.21
CA ASN A 121 -23.61 20.37 -17.83
C ASN A 121 -25.09 20.02 -18.05
N SER A 122 -25.41 18.80 -18.51
CA SER A 122 -26.78 18.26 -18.57
C SER A 122 -27.35 17.92 -17.19
N ALA A 123 -26.49 17.85 -16.17
CA ALA A 123 -26.81 17.42 -14.80
C ALA A 123 -27.57 16.08 -14.75
N SER A 124 -27.09 15.09 -15.52
CA SER A 124 -27.71 13.76 -15.64
C SER A 124 -26.84 12.66 -15.04
N GLY A 125 -27.46 11.70 -14.35
CA GLY A 125 -26.80 10.54 -13.75
C GLY A 125 -26.41 9.45 -14.76
N LEU A 126 -25.52 8.53 -14.36
CA LEU A 126 -25.30 7.28 -15.10
C LEU A 126 -26.56 6.40 -15.00
N GLY A 127 -26.97 5.79 -16.12
CA GLY A 127 -28.21 5.01 -16.22
C GLY A 127 -29.49 5.84 -16.37
N GLU A 128 -29.42 7.18 -16.32
CA GLU A 128 -30.58 8.05 -16.56
C GLU A 128 -30.97 8.05 -18.05
N ARG A 129 -32.26 8.28 -18.35
CA ARG A 129 -32.75 8.48 -19.72
C ARG A 129 -32.82 9.96 -20.05
N ILE A 130 -32.12 10.38 -21.09
CA ILE A 130 -32.09 11.76 -21.59
C ILE A 130 -32.71 11.85 -22.98
N THR A 131 -33.27 13.01 -23.33
CA THR A 131 -33.73 13.31 -24.69
C THR A 131 -32.66 14.07 -25.48
N ILE A 132 -32.47 13.70 -26.74
CA ILE A 132 -31.54 14.36 -27.66
C ILE A 132 -32.24 14.76 -28.97
N HIS A 133 -31.84 15.89 -29.55
CA HIS A 133 -32.30 16.39 -30.86
C HIS A 133 -31.18 17.12 -31.60
N LYS A 134 -31.32 17.30 -32.93
CA LYS A 134 -30.31 17.98 -33.76
C LYS A 134 -30.33 19.49 -33.52
N ALA A 135 -29.18 20.06 -33.13
CA ALA A 135 -29.09 21.46 -32.71
C ALA A 135 -29.05 22.46 -33.89
N ARG A 136 -29.67 23.62 -33.73
CA ARG A 136 -29.49 24.81 -34.59
C ARG A 136 -28.28 25.60 -34.13
N VAL A 137 -27.18 25.49 -34.87
CA VAL A 137 -25.87 26.07 -34.51
C VAL A 137 -25.48 27.24 -35.41
N ARG A 138 -24.87 28.28 -34.81
CA ARG A 138 -24.09 29.31 -35.52
C ARG A 138 -22.67 29.40 -34.96
N THR A 139 -21.77 30.04 -35.69
CA THR A 139 -20.40 30.33 -35.23
C THR A 139 -20.40 31.38 -34.13
N ALA A 140 -19.59 31.19 -33.08
CA ALA A 140 -19.44 32.19 -32.03
C ALA A 140 -18.53 33.34 -32.49
N GLU A 141 -19.05 34.57 -32.50
CA GLU A 141 -18.26 35.79 -32.65
C GLU A 141 -17.54 36.15 -31.35
N LYS A 142 -18.21 35.92 -30.21
CA LYS A 142 -17.73 36.28 -28.88
C LYS A 142 -18.27 35.34 -27.81
N VAL A 143 -17.44 35.03 -26.82
CA VAL A 143 -17.82 34.25 -25.62
C VAL A 143 -17.27 34.96 -24.38
N THR A 144 -18.11 35.16 -23.36
CA THR A 144 -17.68 35.72 -22.07
C THR A 144 -17.73 34.65 -20.98
N LEU A 145 -16.61 34.49 -20.30
CA LEU A 145 -16.37 33.53 -19.23
C LEU A 145 -16.34 34.22 -17.86
N LEU A 146 -16.70 33.47 -16.82
CA LEU A 146 -16.61 33.88 -15.42
C LEU A 146 -15.90 32.77 -14.62
N PRO A 147 -14.71 33.01 -14.02
CA PRO A 147 -14.08 32.04 -13.15
C PRO A 147 -14.95 31.80 -11.90
N LEU A 148 -15.13 30.54 -11.53
CA LEU A 148 -15.76 30.13 -10.27
C LEU A 148 -14.72 29.80 -9.20
N SER A 149 -13.53 29.32 -9.61
CA SER A 149 -12.42 28.98 -8.72
C SER A 149 -11.59 30.23 -8.37
N GLY A 150 -11.50 30.58 -7.08
CA GLY A 150 -10.63 31.66 -6.59
C GLY A 150 -9.14 31.35 -6.82
N GLY A 151 -8.34 32.38 -7.11
CA GLY A 151 -6.90 32.27 -7.33
C GLY A 151 -6.32 33.53 -7.99
N ALA A 152 -5.05 33.47 -8.44
CA ALA A 152 -4.37 34.58 -9.10
C ALA A 152 -5.16 35.12 -10.33
N PRO A 153 -5.10 36.44 -10.62
CA PRO A 153 -5.82 37.04 -11.74
C PRO A 153 -5.41 36.41 -13.07
N ILE A 154 -6.40 36.16 -13.92
CA ILE A 154 -6.23 35.51 -15.23
C ILE A 154 -5.33 36.40 -16.11
N GLN A 155 -4.20 35.86 -16.57
CA GLN A 155 -3.30 36.57 -17.47
C GLN A 155 -3.69 36.35 -18.95
N GLU A 156 -3.16 37.18 -19.84
CA GLU A 156 -3.44 37.07 -21.28
C GLU A 156 -2.97 35.73 -21.88
N SER A 157 -1.92 35.14 -21.31
CA SER A 157 -1.42 33.79 -21.61
C SER A 157 -2.45 32.70 -21.30
N ASP A 158 -3.05 32.73 -20.09
CA ASP A 158 -4.14 31.83 -19.70
C ASP A 158 -5.31 31.94 -20.69
N LEU A 159 -5.66 33.17 -21.06
CA LEU A 159 -6.80 33.48 -21.92
C LEU A 159 -6.56 33.00 -23.36
N GLN A 160 -5.32 33.09 -23.86
CA GLN A 160 -4.91 32.47 -25.13
C GLN A 160 -5.00 30.93 -25.06
N TYR A 161 -4.57 30.30 -23.97
CA TYR A 161 -4.66 28.84 -23.79
C TYR A 161 -6.12 28.36 -23.72
N ILE A 162 -6.97 29.04 -22.93
CA ILE A 162 -8.42 28.77 -22.86
C ILE A 162 -9.08 28.96 -24.23
N THR A 163 -8.66 29.97 -25.01
CA THR A 163 -9.14 30.17 -26.38
C THR A 163 -8.77 28.99 -27.28
N ARG A 164 -7.53 28.49 -27.20
CA ARG A 164 -7.10 27.28 -27.94
C ARG A 164 -7.88 26.03 -27.54
N TYR A 165 -8.16 25.86 -26.25
CA TYR A 165 -8.95 24.74 -25.72
C TYR A 165 -10.40 24.78 -26.24
N LEU A 166 -11.01 25.97 -26.31
CA LEU A 166 -12.41 26.14 -26.72
C LEU A 166 -12.67 25.91 -28.22
N ILE A 167 -11.66 26.09 -29.10
CA ILE A 167 -11.85 25.94 -30.55
C ILE A 167 -12.38 24.54 -30.89
N GLY A 168 -13.56 24.50 -31.52
CA GLY A 168 -14.23 23.28 -31.93
C GLY A 168 -15.21 22.68 -30.91
N LEU A 169 -15.35 23.24 -29.71
CA LEU A 169 -16.44 22.87 -28.78
C LEU A 169 -17.74 23.63 -29.13
N PRO A 170 -18.89 22.95 -29.10
CA PRO A 170 -20.19 23.61 -28.98
C PRO A 170 -20.39 24.11 -27.54
N VAL A 171 -20.99 25.28 -27.38
CA VAL A 171 -21.24 25.90 -26.05
C VAL A 171 -22.58 26.64 -25.99
N THR A 172 -23.14 26.70 -24.78
CA THR A 172 -24.38 27.41 -24.42
C THR A 172 -24.17 28.29 -23.17
N ILE A 173 -25.08 29.25 -22.93
CA ILE A 173 -25.03 30.09 -21.73
C ILE A 173 -25.42 29.25 -20.50
N GLY A 174 -24.50 29.16 -19.54
CA GLY A 174 -24.61 28.37 -18.32
C GLY A 174 -23.76 27.10 -18.30
N ASP A 175 -23.13 26.71 -19.41
CA ASP A 175 -22.18 25.58 -19.41
C ASP A 175 -20.97 25.86 -18.51
N LEU A 176 -20.49 24.80 -17.86
CA LEU A 176 -19.23 24.79 -17.11
C LEU A 176 -18.09 24.26 -17.99
N LEU A 177 -16.93 24.89 -17.82
CA LEU A 177 -15.68 24.59 -18.50
C LEU A 177 -14.60 24.37 -17.44
N ARG A 178 -14.13 23.13 -17.28
CA ARG A 178 -12.97 22.83 -16.43
C ARG A 178 -11.73 22.79 -17.32
N VAL A 179 -10.82 23.76 -17.17
CA VAL A 179 -9.62 23.90 -18.02
C VAL A 179 -8.36 23.79 -17.17
N GLY A 180 -7.54 22.78 -17.46
CA GLY A 180 -6.18 22.65 -16.92
C GLY A 180 -5.20 23.54 -17.69
N THR A 181 -4.78 24.64 -17.08
CA THR A 181 -3.68 25.49 -17.58
C THR A 181 -2.33 24.93 -17.10
N PRO A 182 -1.30 24.81 -17.96
CA PRO A 182 -0.01 24.24 -17.57
C PRO A 182 0.60 24.94 -16.34
N GLY A 183 0.97 24.16 -15.32
CA GLY A 183 1.53 24.68 -14.07
C GLY A 183 0.52 25.19 -13.03
N ALA A 184 -0.80 25.06 -13.27
CA ALA A 184 -1.82 25.42 -12.27
C ALA A 184 -2.96 24.40 -12.22
N ALA A 185 -3.59 24.27 -11.04
CA ALA A 185 -4.73 23.36 -10.84
C ALA A 185 -5.91 23.68 -11.78
N PRO A 186 -6.67 22.67 -12.26
CA PRO A 186 -7.74 22.89 -13.23
C PRO A 186 -8.81 23.86 -12.75
N ARG A 187 -9.00 24.97 -13.46
CA ARG A 187 -9.91 26.07 -13.08
C ARG A 187 -11.28 25.88 -13.72
N GLU A 188 -12.34 26.15 -12.97
CA GLU A 188 -13.71 26.12 -13.47
C GLU A 188 -14.17 27.51 -13.93
N PHE A 189 -14.71 27.57 -15.15
CA PHE A 189 -15.29 28.78 -15.75
C PHE A 189 -16.75 28.53 -16.14
N LEU A 190 -17.63 29.47 -15.82
CA LEU A 190 -19.02 29.50 -16.26
C LEU A 190 -19.16 30.38 -17.50
N ILE A 191 -19.88 29.91 -18.53
CA ILE A 191 -20.20 30.73 -19.69
C ILE A 191 -21.39 31.64 -19.37
N ILE A 192 -21.16 32.95 -19.32
CA ILE A 192 -22.17 33.94 -18.92
C ILE A 192 -22.82 34.69 -20.09
N SER A 193 -22.18 34.71 -21.27
CA SER A 193 -22.78 35.24 -22.50
C SER A 193 -22.08 34.73 -23.75
N THR A 194 -22.85 34.59 -24.83
CA THR A 194 -22.39 34.24 -26.18
C THR A 194 -22.86 35.31 -27.17
N THR A 195 -22.23 35.37 -28.34
CA THR A 195 -22.70 36.18 -29.48
C THR A 195 -22.54 35.33 -30.75
N PRO A 196 -23.62 35.00 -31.48
CA PRO A 196 -25.03 35.25 -31.14
C PRO A 196 -25.46 34.61 -29.81
N ALA A 197 -26.52 35.14 -29.19
CA ALA A 197 -27.00 34.66 -27.90
C ALA A 197 -27.70 33.30 -28.04
N THR A 198 -27.26 32.33 -27.24
CA THR A 198 -27.98 31.06 -27.02
C THR A 198 -28.97 31.24 -25.87
N PRO A 199 -30.07 30.47 -25.80
CA PRO A 199 -31.02 30.55 -24.70
C PRO A 199 -30.37 30.30 -23.32
N SER A 200 -30.62 31.20 -22.37
CA SER A 200 -30.12 31.09 -20.99
C SER A 200 -31.15 30.39 -20.10
N TYR A 201 -30.86 29.16 -19.67
CA TYR A 201 -31.81 28.37 -18.87
C TYR A 201 -31.56 28.50 -17.35
N THR A 202 -32.52 29.15 -16.68
CA THR A 202 -32.52 29.32 -15.22
C THR A 202 -32.73 27.99 -14.50
N ILE A 203 -31.98 27.77 -13.41
CA ILE A 203 -32.15 26.63 -12.50
C ILE A 203 -33.59 26.60 -11.97
N GLN A 204 -34.35 25.55 -12.27
CA GLN A 204 -35.59 25.28 -11.54
C GLN A 204 -35.23 24.95 -10.09
N LYS A 205 -35.75 25.72 -9.13
CA LYS A 205 -35.51 25.51 -7.71
C LYS A 205 -36.05 24.14 -7.26
N ARG A 206 -35.16 23.15 -7.14
CA ARG A 206 -35.27 22.14 -6.08
C ARG A 206 -34.64 22.72 -4.80
N ASN A 207 -35.26 22.46 -3.66
CA ASN A 207 -34.84 23.04 -2.38
C ASN A 207 -33.57 22.35 -1.85
N SER A 208 -32.42 22.73 -2.42
CA SER A 208 -31.09 22.46 -1.86
C SER A 208 -30.54 23.78 -1.32
N GLY A 209 -30.49 23.90 0.00
CA GLY A 209 -29.94 25.08 0.66
C GLY A 209 -28.42 25.01 0.73
N ASP A 210 -27.72 25.44 -0.32
CA ASP A 210 -26.41 26.11 -0.26
C ASP A 210 -25.93 26.62 -1.64
N LEU A 211 -26.76 27.42 -2.32
CA LEU A 211 -26.34 28.27 -3.45
C LEU A 211 -27.03 29.64 -3.42
N ASN A 212 -26.69 30.48 -2.44
CA ASN A 212 -26.93 31.94 -2.50
C ASN A 212 -25.92 32.63 -3.44
N ALA A 213 -25.68 32.04 -4.62
CA ALA A 213 -24.85 32.62 -5.66
C ALA A 213 -25.68 33.63 -6.45
N ILE A 214 -25.29 34.92 -6.37
CA ILE A 214 -25.95 35.99 -7.13
C ILE A 214 -25.64 35.83 -8.62
N ILE A 215 -26.49 35.07 -9.30
CA ILE A 215 -26.77 35.24 -10.72
C ILE A 215 -27.62 36.51 -10.82
N PRO A 216 -27.15 37.60 -11.46
CA PRO A 216 -28.05 38.73 -11.74
C PRO A 216 -29.18 38.19 -12.63
N PRO A 217 -30.46 38.54 -12.38
CA PRO A 217 -31.57 37.96 -13.11
C PRO A 217 -31.51 38.36 -14.59
N VAL A 218 -30.92 37.48 -15.40
CA VAL A 218 -30.96 37.58 -16.86
C VAL A 218 -32.42 37.48 -17.23
N GLN A 219 -32.98 38.60 -17.70
CA GLN A 219 -34.36 38.68 -18.13
C GLN A 219 -34.59 37.62 -19.23
N PRO A 220 -35.74 36.93 -19.26
CA PRO A 220 -36.04 35.94 -20.29
C PRO A 220 -36.15 36.63 -21.66
N GLN A 221 -35.01 36.71 -22.36
CA GLN A 221 -34.94 37.22 -23.72
C GLN A 221 -35.58 36.21 -24.69
N PRO A 222 -36.14 36.68 -25.82
CA PRO A 222 -36.95 35.84 -26.69
C PRO A 222 -36.17 34.65 -27.25
N ILE A 223 -36.92 33.60 -27.61
CA ILE A 223 -36.41 32.37 -28.21
C ILE A 223 -35.50 32.73 -29.40
N THR A 224 -34.19 32.57 -29.23
CA THR A 224 -33.25 32.83 -30.31
C THR A 224 -33.26 31.69 -31.31
N GLU A 225 -33.00 32.00 -32.59
CA GLU A 225 -32.93 30.98 -33.67
C GLU A 225 -31.74 30.01 -33.53
N VAL A 226 -30.95 30.15 -32.46
CA VAL A 226 -29.65 29.53 -32.25
C VAL A 226 -29.65 28.88 -30.87
N GLU A 227 -29.63 27.56 -30.83
CA GLU A 227 -29.67 26.78 -29.58
C GLU A 227 -28.28 26.66 -28.95
N ALA A 228 -27.23 26.54 -29.78
CA ALA A 228 -25.84 26.46 -29.37
C ALA A 228 -24.93 27.23 -30.33
N VAL A 229 -23.76 27.66 -29.87
CA VAL A 229 -22.73 28.25 -30.74
C VAL A 229 -21.46 27.41 -30.77
N LEU A 230 -20.83 27.31 -31.95
CA LEU A 230 -19.55 26.63 -32.14
C LEU A 230 -18.41 27.65 -32.13
N VAL A 231 -17.45 27.48 -31.23
CA VAL A 231 -16.25 28.32 -31.17
C VAL A 231 -15.30 27.97 -32.32
N GLN A 232 -14.81 28.98 -33.03
CA GLN A 232 -13.91 28.83 -34.18
C GLN A 232 -12.66 29.72 -34.04
N PRO A 233 -11.59 29.49 -34.83
CA PRO A 233 -10.44 30.38 -34.87
C PRO A 233 -10.87 31.79 -35.28
N GLY A 234 -10.80 32.75 -34.35
CA GLY A 234 -11.28 34.12 -34.53
C GLY A 234 -12.35 34.57 -33.51
N THR A 235 -12.98 33.64 -32.78
CA THR A 235 -13.94 33.98 -31.70
C THR A 235 -13.26 34.81 -30.59
N ILE A 236 -13.85 35.95 -30.24
CA ILE A 236 -13.35 36.82 -29.16
C ILE A 236 -13.75 36.25 -27.79
N VAL A 237 -12.83 35.58 -27.12
CA VAL A 237 -13.00 35.17 -25.71
C VAL A 237 -12.69 36.35 -24.79
N ARG A 238 -13.49 36.54 -23.73
CA ARG A 238 -13.18 37.47 -22.62
C ARG A 238 -13.48 36.79 -21.28
N ALA A 239 -12.68 37.05 -20.25
CA ALA A 239 -12.99 36.67 -18.88
C ALA A 239 -13.42 37.90 -18.07
N GLN A 240 -14.44 37.77 -17.23
CA GLN A 240 -14.75 38.77 -16.19
C GLN A 240 -13.97 38.45 -14.91
N ALA A 241 -13.34 39.45 -14.31
CA ALA A 241 -12.75 39.31 -12.98
C ALA A 241 -13.86 39.34 -11.92
N ARG A 242 -14.18 38.20 -11.32
CA ARG A 242 -14.81 38.15 -9.99
C ARG A 242 -13.73 38.07 -8.92
N GLY A 243 -13.84 38.89 -7.88
CA GLY A 243 -12.91 38.87 -6.75
C GLY A 243 -12.95 37.52 -6.03
N ALA A 244 -11.80 37.11 -5.47
CA ALA A 244 -11.67 35.82 -4.80
C ALA A 244 -12.46 35.79 -3.48
N THR A 245 -13.69 35.27 -3.52
CA THR A 245 -14.33 34.69 -2.35
C THR A 245 -13.68 33.34 -2.06
N ASN A 246 -13.34 33.08 -0.79
CA ASN A 246 -12.61 31.89 -0.36
C ASN A 246 -13.18 30.59 -0.98
N GLY A 247 -12.28 29.75 -1.49
CA GLY A 247 -12.65 28.60 -2.30
C GLY A 247 -13.60 27.65 -1.57
N ALA A 248 -14.70 27.28 -2.23
CA ALA A 248 -15.43 26.08 -1.85
C ALA A 248 -14.45 24.89 -1.93
N PRO A 249 -14.37 24.03 -0.89
CA PRO A 249 -13.47 22.88 -0.93
C PRO A 249 -13.85 21.98 -2.10
N GLY A 250 -12.85 21.51 -2.85
CA GLY A 250 -13.07 20.65 -4.01
C GLY A 250 -13.97 19.47 -3.66
N ARG A 251 -14.97 19.22 -4.52
CA ARG A 251 -15.91 18.10 -4.35
C ARG A 251 -15.16 16.79 -4.57
N VAL A 252 -14.72 16.19 -3.45
CA VAL A 252 -14.01 14.90 -3.45
C VAL A 252 -14.98 13.79 -3.84
N SER A 253 -14.53 12.91 -4.73
CA SER A 253 -15.29 11.85 -5.36
C SER A 253 -14.75 10.47 -4.98
N TYR A 254 -15.45 9.40 -5.39
CA TYR A 254 -14.90 8.04 -5.28
C TYR A 254 -13.67 7.79 -6.18
N GLU A 255 -13.38 8.64 -7.19
CA GLU A 255 -12.13 8.54 -7.98
C GLU A 255 -10.89 8.91 -7.15
N ASP A 256 -11.07 9.65 -6.06
CA ASP A 256 -9.99 10.22 -5.25
C ASP A 256 -9.61 9.31 -4.05
N ILE A 257 -10.13 8.07 -4.03
CA ILE A 257 -9.82 7.03 -3.03
C ILE A 257 -9.26 5.78 -3.73
N GLY A 258 -7.96 5.51 -3.55
CA GLY A 258 -7.31 4.30 -4.04
C GLY A 258 -7.22 3.18 -2.99
N GLY A 259 -7.07 1.93 -3.44
CA GLY A 259 -6.65 0.77 -2.64
C GLY A 259 -7.66 0.16 -1.67
N LEU A 260 -8.75 0.84 -1.34
CA LEU A 260 -9.72 0.42 -0.30
C LEU A 260 -11.02 -0.18 -0.88
N GLY A 261 -10.94 -0.88 -2.01
CA GLY A 261 -12.13 -1.30 -2.77
C GLY A 261 -13.12 -2.19 -2.00
N LYS A 262 -12.63 -3.13 -1.17
CA LYS A 262 -13.47 -4.05 -0.37
C LYS A 262 -14.16 -3.31 0.78
N GLU A 263 -13.43 -2.41 1.42
CA GLU A 263 -13.85 -1.60 2.55
C GLU A 263 -14.86 -0.54 2.09
N LEU A 264 -14.61 0.10 0.94
CA LEU A 264 -15.48 1.09 0.32
C LEU A 264 -16.81 0.46 -0.14
N GLN A 265 -16.79 -0.75 -0.71
CA GLN A 265 -18.02 -1.48 -1.04
C GLN A 265 -18.88 -1.71 0.22
N ARG A 266 -18.28 -2.20 1.31
CA ARG A 266 -18.99 -2.39 2.59
C ARG A 266 -19.58 -1.09 3.13
N ILE A 267 -18.86 0.03 3.00
CA ILE A 267 -19.34 1.36 3.42
C ILE A 267 -20.52 1.82 2.54
N ARG A 268 -20.49 1.59 1.23
CA ARG A 268 -21.64 1.86 0.34
C ARG A 268 -22.86 1.03 0.74
N GLU A 269 -22.69 -0.26 0.98
CA GLU A 269 -23.76 -1.16 1.41
C GLU A 269 -24.40 -0.74 2.74
N MET A 270 -23.60 -0.18 3.68
CA MET A 270 -24.07 0.22 5.01
C MET A 270 -24.55 1.67 5.14
N ILE A 271 -24.15 2.59 4.24
CA ILE A 271 -24.48 4.02 4.34
C ILE A 271 -25.21 4.55 3.10
N GLU A 272 -24.80 4.14 1.90
CA GLU A 272 -25.41 4.61 0.65
C GLU A 272 -26.77 3.96 0.40
N LEU A 273 -26.92 2.66 0.67
CA LEU A 273 -28.21 1.96 0.51
C LEU A 273 -29.33 2.48 1.44
N PRO A 274 -29.13 2.66 2.77
CA PRO A 274 -30.18 3.23 3.63
C PRO A 274 -30.60 4.63 3.23
N LEU A 275 -29.65 5.48 2.81
CA LEU A 275 -29.93 6.89 2.47
C LEU A 275 -30.58 7.04 1.08
N LYS A 276 -30.16 6.26 0.07
CA LYS A 276 -30.75 6.31 -1.29
C LYS A 276 -32.04 5.47 -1.42
N TYR A 277 -32.18 4.37 -0.68
CA TYR A 277 -33.31 3.41 -0.84
C TYR A 277 -33.92 2.89 0.49
N PRO A 278 -34.46 3.74 1.38
CA PRO A 278 -35.06 3.31 2.67
C PRO A 278 -36.09 2.17 2.55
N ALA A 279 -36.94 2.22 1.51
CA ALA A 279 -38.03 1.26 1.30
C ALA A 279 -37.57 -0.20 1.07
N VAL A 280 -36.28 -0.43 0.79
CA VAL A 280 -35.70 -1.77 0.73
C VAL A 280 -35.56 -2.35 2.14
N PHE A 281 -35.12 -1.55 3.11
CA PHE A 281 -34.99 -1.94 4.51
C PHE A 281 -36.37 -2.13 5.17
N ASP A 282 -37.30 -1.21 4.91
CA ASP A 282 -38.70 -1.31 5.38
C ASP A 282 -39.35 -2.63 4.90
N ARG A 283 -39.11 -3.03 3.65
CA ARG A 283 -39.67 -4.26 3.06
C ARG A 283 -38.97 -5.54 3.55
N LEU A 284 -37.69 -5.47 3.90
CA LEU A 284 -36.94 -6.58 4.46
C LEU A 284 -37.16 -6.76 5.97
N GLY A 285 -37.70 -5.75 6.66
CA GLY A 285 -37.90 -5.76 8.11
C GLY A 285 -36.59 -5.65 8.91
N VAL A 286 -35.55 -5.06 8.32
CA VAL A 286 -34.21 -4.95 8.91
C VAL A 286 -33.91 -3.47 9.21
N GLU A 287 -33.66 -3.12 10.47
CA GLU A 287 -33.20 -1.77 10.81
C GLU A 287 -31.80 -1.51 10.18
N PRO A 288 -31.58 -0.34 9.54
CA PRO A 288 -30.25 0.03 9.06
C PRO A 288 -29.31 0.31 10.25
N PRO A 289 -27.99 0.07 10.11
CA PRO A 289 -27.03 0.25 11.20
C PRO A 289 -26.97 1.72 11.64
N LYS A 290 -27.02 1.99 12.95
CA LYS A 290 -27.04 3.36 13.49
C LYS A 290 -25.65 4.00 13.46
N GLY A 291 -24.60 3.19 13.62
CA GLY A 291 -23.22 3.65 13.70
C GLY A 291 -22.22 2.70 13.04
N VAL A 292 -21.29 3.28 12.28
CA VAL A 292 -20.14 2.60 11.65
C VAL A 292 -18.84 3.10 12.29
N LEU A 293 -18.00 2.19 12.79
CA LEU A 293 -16.71 2.49 13.42
C LEU A 293 -15.56 2.15 12.46
N LEU A 294 -14.90 3.17 11.91
CA LEU A 294 -13.71 3.05 11.07
C LEU A 294 -12.46 3.02 11.97
N TYR A 295 -11.65 1.97 11.87
CA TYR A 295 -10.43 1.84 12.69
C TYR A 295 -9.19 1.42 11.88
N GLY A 296 -8.01 1.43 12.51
CA GLY A 296 -6.72 1.06 11.90
C GLY A 296 -5.69 2.20 11.99
N PRO A 297 -4.51 2.09 11.35
CA PRO A 297 -3.44 3.09 11.46
C PRO A 297 -3.86 4.51 11.07
N PRO A 298 -3.21 5.56 11.60
CA PRO A 298 -3.38 6.93 11.11
C PRO A 298 -2.96 7.06 9.63
N GLY A 299 -3.34 8.14 8.96
CA GLY A 299 -2.97 8.37 7.55
C GLY A 299 -3.62 7.43 6.51
N THR A 300 -4.49 6.50 6.93
CA THR A 300 -5.28 5.59 6.07
C THR A 300 -6.53 6.23 5.44
N GLY A 301 -6.72 7.55 5.57
CA GLY A 301 -7.79 8.29 4.89
C GLY A 301 -9.20 8.17 5.49
N LYS A 302 -9.36 7.80 6.77
CA LYS A 302 -10.68 7.64 7.43
C LYS A 302 -11.61 8.85 7.22
N THR A 303 -11.08 10.05 7.49
CA THR A 303 -11.70 11.36 7.30
C THR A 303 -12.05 11.66 5.84
N LEU A 304 -11.24 11.17 4.89
CA LEU A 304 -11.46 11.34 3.45
C LEU A 304 -12.66 10.51 2.98
N ILE A 305 -12.73 9.24 3.41
CA ILE A 305 -13.83 8.32 3.08
C ILE A 305 -15.16 8.88 3.56
N ALA A 306 -15.24 9.36 4.81
CA ALA A 306 -16.46 9.95 5.36
C ALA A 306 -16.93 11.18 4.55
N ARG A 307 -16.00 12.06 4.15
CA ARG A 307 -16.29 13.23 3.31
C ARG A 307 -16.81 12.84 1.92
N VAL A 308 -16.22 11.84 1.28
CA VAL A 308 -16.64 11.37 -0.06
C VAL A 308 -18.02 10.72 -0.01
N VAL A 309 -18.28 9.85 0.97
CA VAL A 309 -19.59 9.19 1.13
C VAL A 309 -20.70 10.22 1.35
N ALA A 310 -20.45 11.28 2.11
CA ALA A 310 -21.40 12.38 2.29
C ALA A 310 -21.62 13.21 1.02
N ALA A 311 -20.55 13.46 0.23
CA ALA A 311 -20.65 14.15 -1.05
C ALA A 311 -21.49 13.37 -2.07
N GLU A 312 -21.26 12.05 -2.19
CA GLU A 312 -21.98 11.17 -3.14
C GLU A 312 -23.43 10.87 -2.72
N THR A 313 -23.70 10.77 -1.41
CA THR A 313 -25.08 10.65 -0.90
C THR A 313 -25.83 11.99 -0.93
N ASN A 314 -25.14 13.10 -1.18
CA ASN A 314 -25.67 14.47 -1.08
C ASN A 314 -26.39 14.71 0.27
N ALA A 315 -25.84 14.14 1.34
CA ALA A 315 -26.34 14.25 2.71
C ALA A 315 -25.66 15.41 3.45
N ALA A 316 -26.35 16.01 4.43
CA ALA A 316 -25.76 17.08 5.24
C ALA A 316 -24.63 16.51 6.14
N PHE A 317 -23.39 16.96 5.91
CA PHE A 317 -22.21 16.46 6.61
C PHE A 317 -21.85 17.32 7.83
N PHE A 318 -21.70 16.69 8.99
CA PHE A 318 -21.29 17.33 10.24
C PHE A 318 -20.00 16.68 10.75
N ILE A 319 -18.97 17.49 11.01
CA ILE A 319 -17.68 17.02 11.56
C ILE A 319 -17.63 17.37 13.05
N ILE A 320 -17.18 16.42 13.86
CA ILE A 320 -16.87 16.58 15.28
C ILE A 320 -15.46 16.03 15.49
N ASN A 321 -14.49 16.90 15.79
CA ASN A 321 -13.14 16.46 16.13
C ASN A 321 -13.06 16.20 17.65
N GLY A 322 -12.57 15.03 18.07
CA GLY A 322 -12.59 14.61 19.47
C GLY A 322 -12.03 15.64 20.46
N PRO A 323 -10.78 16.11 20.30
CA PRO A 323 -10.18 17.12 21.17
C PRO A 323 -10.91 18.48 21.18
N GLU A 324 -11.59 18.84 20.09
CA GLU A 324 -12.26 20.15 19.92
C GLU A 324 -13.55 20.28 20.76
N ILE A 325 -14.03 19.18 21.33
CA ILE A 325 -15.15 19.14 22.27
C ILE A 325 -14.66 19.25 23.72
N ILE A 326 -13.39 18.95 24.02
CA ILE A 326 -12.86 18.83 25.40
C ILE A 326 -12.41 20.21 25.92
N ASN A 327 -13.39 21.09 26.17
CA ASN A 327 -13.18 22.39 26.79
C ASN A 327 -12.99 22.28 28.31
N LYS A 328 -12.26 23.26 28.89
CA LYS A 328 -12.07 23.40 30.34
C LYS A 328 -13.32 23.90 31.10
N PHE A 329 -14.37 24.28 30.38
CA PHE A 329 -15.59 24.86 30.95
C PHE A 329 -16.70 23.81 31.06
N TYR A 330 -17.20 23.60 32.29
CA TYR A 330 -18.19 22.57 32.61
C TYR A 330 -19.49 22.72 31.80
N GLY A 331 -19.97 21.62 31.22
CA GLY A 331 -21.27 21.53 30.53
C GLY A 331 -21.33 22.08 29.11
N GLU A 332 -20.36 22.90 28.68
CA GLU A 332 -20.31 23.45 27.32
C GLU A 332 -20.19 22.33 26.26
N SER A 333 -19.28 21.38 26.50
CA SER A 333 -19.06 20.18 25.68
C SER A 333 -20.33 19.35 25.46
N GLU A 334 -21.09 19.11 26.54
CA GLU A 334 -22.35 18.34 26.49
C GLU A 334 -23.44 19.08 25.71
N SER A 335 -23.52 20.40 25.86
CA SER A 335 -24.42 21.27 25.11
C SER A 335 -24.07 21.30 23.62
N ARG A 336 -22.78 21.39 23.29
CA ARG A 336 -22.25 21.39 21.91
C ARG A 336 -22.52 20.07 21.20
N LEU A 337 -22.31 18.92 21.86
CA LEU A 337 -22.71 17.62 21.30
C LEU A 337 -24.23 17.54 21.08
N ARG A 338 -25.03 18.00 22.04
CA ARG A 338 -26.50 17.99 21.94
C ARG A 338 -27.02 18.87 20.80
N SER A 339 -26.42 20.03 20.55
CA SER A 339 -26.83 20.92 19.45
C SER A 339 -26.50 20.34 18.08
N VAL A 340 -25.30 19.78 17.87
CA VAL A 340 -24.91 19.17 16.58
C VAL A 340 -25.83 18.00 16.22
N PHE A 341 -26.15 17.11 17.17
CA PHE A 341 -27.10 16.01 16.92
C PHE A 341 -28.51 16.52 16.59
N GLN A 342 -28.99 17.60 17.23
CA GLN A 342 -30.28 18.21 16.89
C GLN A 342 -30.28 18.90 15.52
N GLU A 343 -29.19 19.56 15.12
CA GLU A 343 -29.08 20.14 13.78
C GLU A 343 -29.00 19.06 12.69
N ALA A 344 -28.23 17.98 12.92
CA ALA A 344 -28.17 16.84 12.02
C ALA A 344 -29.55 16.20 11.82
N GLN A 345 -30.33 16.02 12.89
CA GLN A 345 -31.69 15.49 12.81
C GLN A 345 -32.67 16.44 12.08
N ARG A 346 -32.47 17.76 12.18
CA ARG A 346 -33.26 18.77 11.42
C ARG A 346 -32.88 18.85 9.94
N ARG A 347 -31.63 18.56 9.59
CA ARG A 347 -31.11 18.55 8.20
C ARG A 347 -31.02 17.15 7.59
N ALA A 348 -31.82 16.20 8.07
CA ALA A 348 -31.87 14.84 7.53
C ALA A 348 -32.31 14.83 6.04
N PRO A 349 -31.71 14.01 5.16
CA PRO A 349 -30.68 13.01 5.42
C PRO A 349 -29.30 13.62 5.75
N SER A 350 -28.66 13.09 6.79
CA SER A 350 -27.40 13.65 7.32
C SER A 350 -26.44 12.57 7.82
N ILE A 351 -25.15 12.91 7.82
CA ILE A 351 -24.05 12.07 8.31
C ILE A 351 -23.29 12.87 9.37
N ILE A 352 -23.17 12.30 10.56
CA ILE A 352 -22.34 12.83 11.64
C ILE A 352 -21.04 12.03 11.64
N PHE A 353 -19.92 12.69 11.41
CA PHE A 353 -18.58 12.09 11.49
C PHE A 353 -17.86 12.58 12.74
N ILE A 354 -17.46 11.65 13.60
CA ILE A 354 -16.65 11.90 14.79
C ILE A 354 -15.23 11.38 14.54
N ASP A 355 -14.26 12.27 14.42
CA ASP A 355 -12.84 11.89 14.37
C ASP A 355 -12.22 11.83 15.77
N GLU A 356 -11.19 11.00 15.93
CA GLU A 356 -10.51 10.75 17.23
C GLU A 356 -11.49 10.41 18.37
N LEU A 357 -12.40 9.46 18.11
CA LEU A 357 -13.40 8.98 19.07
C LEU A 357 -12.77 8.37 20.34
N ASP A 358 -11.53 7.88 20.23
CA ASP A 358 -10.71 7.41 21.35
C ASP A 358 -10.33 8.54 22.33
N ALA A 359 -10.23 9.79 21.88
CA ALA A 359 -10.05 10.95 22.78
C ALA A 359 -11.35 11.33 23.52
N LEU A 360 -12.51 11.13 22.88
CA LEU A 360 -13.82 11.42 23.48
C LEU A 360 -14.32 10.35 24.46
N ALA A 361 -13.98 9.08 24.21
CA ALA A 361 -14.54 7.95 24.94
C ALA A 361 -13.52 6.84 25.26
N PRO A 362 -12.41 7.17 25.97
CA PRO A 362 -11.48 6.17 26.47
C PRO A 362 -12.10 5.28 27.55
N LYS A 363 -11.42 4.20 27.93
CA LYS A 363 -11.88 3.25 28.96
C LYS A 363 -12.07 3.90 30.32
N ARG A 364 -13.07 3.41 31.06
CA ARG A 364 -13.41 3.83 32.44
C ARG A 364 -12.28 3.62 33.46
N THR A 365 -11.36 2.71 33.18
CA THR A 365 -10.15 2.44 33.99
C THR A 365 -9.03 3.44 33.75
N GLU A 366 -9.03 4.10 32.59
CA GLU A 366 -8.00 5.05 32.14
C GLU A 366 -8.50 6.51 32.22
N MET A 367 -9.83 6.74 32.22
CA MET A 367 -10.47 8.05 32.46
C MET A 367 -10.15 8.61 33.85
N GLY A 368 -9.28 9.63 33.90
CA GLY A 368 -8.98 10.41 35.10
C GLY A 368 -10.00 11.52 35.39
N GLY A 369 -10.76 11.97 34.40
CA GLY A 369 -11.71 13.08 34.54
C GLY A 369 -13.16 12.65 34.79
N GLU A 370 -13.88 13.36 35.65
CA GLU A 370 -15.36 13.27 35.69
C GLU A 370 -16.01 13.77 34.39
N VAL A 371 -15.42 14.79 33.76
CA VAL A 371 -15.97 15.43 32.55
C VAL A 371 -16.02 14.44 31.39
N GLU A 372 -14.95 13.66 31.19
CA GLU A 372 -14.87 12.58 30.21
C GLU A 372 -16.02 11.58 30.39
N ARG A 373 -16.23 11.10 31.63
CA ARG A 373 -17.28 10.13 31.96
C ARG A 373 -18.69 10.65 31.68
N ARG A 374 -18.92 11.97 31.85
CA ARG A 374 -20.19 12.63 31.52
C ARG A 374 -20.37 12.80 30.01
N ILE A 375 -19.32 13.19 29.28
CA ILE A 375 -19.31 13.28 27.81
C ILE A 375 -19.65 11.92 27.18
N VAL A 376 -19.02 10.82 27.67
CA VAL A 376 -19.36 9.45 27.23
C VAL A 376 -20.82 9.13 27.53
N GLY A 377 -21.29 9.37 28.76
CA GLY A 377 -22.69 9.12 29.12
C GLY A 377 -23.69 9.89 28.25
N GLN A 378 -23.39 11.15 27.93
CA GLN A 378 -24.20 12.01 27.06
C GLN A 378 -24.16 11.57 25.59
N LEU A 379 -23.01 11.10 25.07
CA LEU A 379 -22.92 10.53 23.73
C LEU A 379 -23.75 9.24 23.61
N LEU A 380 -23.66 8.34 24.59
CA LEU A 380 -24.48 7.12 24.63
C LEU A 380 -25.98 7.46 24.65
N ALA A 381 -26.40 8.42 25.48
CA ALA A 381 -27.78 8.87 25.54
C ALA A 381 -28.29 9.54 24.25
N LEU A 382 -27.42 10.23 23.50
CA LEU A 382 -27.76 10.76 22.18
C LEU A 382 -27.94 9.64 21.15
N MET A 383 -27.04 8.65 21.12
CA MET A 383 -27.11 7.51 20.20
C MET A 383 -28.35 6.65 20.44
N ASP A 384 -28.64 6.30 21.69
CA ASP A 384 -29.83 5.55 22.07
C ASP A 384 -31.13 6.34 21.74
N GLY A 385 -31.06 7.67 21.89
CA GLY A 385 -32.15 8.61 21.56
C GLY A 385 -32.37 8.87 20.07
N MET A 386 -31.51 8.38 19.17
CA MET A 386 -31.71 8.53 17.72
C MET A 386 -32.84 7.62 17.23
N ALA A 387 -33.93 8.25 16.79
CA ALA A 387 -35.11 7.56 16.25
C ALA A 387 -34.75 6.69 15.04
N SER A 388 -35.18 5.42 15.02
CA SER A 388 -34.78 4.37 14.05
C SER A 388 -35.21 4.59 12.59
N ARG A 389 -35.55 5.81 12.14
CA ARG A 389 -35.97 6.11 10.76
C ARG A 389 -34.83 6.17 9.73
N GLY A 390 -33.62 5.72 10.06
CA GLY A 390 -32.52 5.48 9.12
C GLY A 390 -31.89 6.70 8.39
N GLN A 391 -32.40 7.92 8.59
CA GLN A 391 -31.97 9.12 7.85
C GLN A 391 -30.80 9.90 8.50
N VAL A 392 -30.31 9.44 9.65
CA VAL A 392 -29.09 9.99 10.29
C VAL A 392 -28.16 8.83 10.57
N VAL A 393 -26.94 8.89 10.02
CA VAL A 393 -25.92 7.84 10.19
C VAL A 393 -24.72 8.42 10.95
N LEU A 394 -24.27 7.71 11.99
CA LEU A 394 -23.06 8.06 12.72
C LEU A 394 -21.85 7.30 12.13
N ILE A 395 -20.76 8.01 11.87
CA ILE A 395 -19.47 7.43 11.51
C ILE A 395 -18.46 7.87 12.59
N GLY A 396 -17.85 6.91 13.27
CA GLY A 396 -16.77 7.16 14.22
C GLY A 396 -15.43 6.73 13.64
N ALA A 397 -14.38 7.50 13.87
CA ALA A 397 -13.00 7.14 13.53
C ALA A 397 -12.14 7.03 14.79
N THR A 398 -11.29 6.00 14.83
CA THR A 398 -10.38 5.72 15.95
C THR A 398 -9.10 5.08 15.42
N ASN A 399 -7.95 5.35 16.04
CA ASN A 399 -6.72 4.62 15.76
C ASN A 399 -6.62 3.39 16.68
N GLN A 400 -7.16 3.48 17.90
CA GLN A 400 -7.10 2.41 18.91
C GLN A 400 -8.51 1.91 19.32
N PRO A 401 -9.12 0.94 18.60
CA PRO A 401 -10.44 0.38 18.95
C PRO A 401 -10.47 -0.38 20.29
N ASN A 402 -9.28 -0.64 20.87
CA ASN A 402 -9.10 -1.23 22.19
C ASN A 402 -8.98 -0.18 23.32
N ALA A 403 -8.84 1.11 23.02
CA ALA A 403 -8.87 2.19 24.02
C ALA A 403 -10.31 2.64 24.34
N LEU A 404 -11.24 2.42 23.41
CA LEU A 404 -12.64 2.84 23.47
C LEU A 404 -13.45 2.15 24.60
N ASP A 405 -14.41 2.84 25.22
CA ASP A 405 -15.37 2.24 26.15
C ASP A 405 -16.19 1.12 25.43
N PRO A 406 -16.15 -0.14 25.90
CA PRO A 406 -16.91 -1.25 25.32
C PRO A 406 -18.43 -1.05 25.27
N ALA A 407 -18.98 -0.05 25.96
CA ALA A 407 -20.39 0.34 25.86
C ALA A 407 -20.75 0.96 24.49
N LEU A 408 -19.80 1.56 23.78
CA LEU A 408 -20.02 2.11 22.42
C LEU A 408 -20.11 1.01 21.36
N ARG A 409 -19.33 -0.07 21.52
CA ARG A 409 -19.20 -1.22 20.61
C ARG A 409 -20.33 -2.27 20.77
N ARG A 410 -21.48 -1.87 21.31
CA ARG A 410 -22.65 -2.75 21.52
C ARG A 410 -23.66 -2.57 20.39
N PRO A 411 -24.41 -3.62 19.99
CA PRO A 411 -25.53 -3.47 19.07
C PRO A 411 -26.56 -2.45 19.54
N GLY A 412 -27.12 -1.70 18.59
CA GLY A 412 -27.91 -0.48 18.79
C GLY A 412 -27.07 0.82 18.75
N ARG A 413 -25.76 0.75 18.52
CA ARG A 413 -24.80 1.87 18.60
C ARG A 413 -23.77 1.82 17.47
N PHE A 414 -22.51 1.48 17.73
CA PHE A 414 -21.54 1.15 16.68
C PHE A 414 -21.69 -0.32 16.31
N ASP A 415 -22.70 -0.60 15.50
CA ASP A 415 -23.13 -1.95 15.11
C ASP A 415 -22.15 -2.65 14.16
N ARG A 416 -21.29 -1.86 13.50
CA ARG A 416 -20.44 -2.28 12.38
C ARG A 416 -19.06 -1.67 12.52
N GLU A 417 -18.06 -2.53 12.64
CA GLU A 417 -16.65 -2.12 12.71
C GLU A 417 -15.93 -2.45 11.39
N ILE A 418 -15.13 -1.51 10.87
CA ILE A 418 -14.44 -1.64 9.58
C ILE A 418 -12.96 -1.33 9.80
N ALA A 419 -12.11 -2.34 9.62
CA ALA A 419 -10.66 -2.21 9.62
C ALA A 419 -10.19 -1.59 8.30
N LEU A 420 -9.72 -0.35 8.35
CA LEU A 420 -8.97 0.29 7.26
C LEU A 420 -7.50 -0.13 7.40
N ARG A 421 -7.09 -1.05 6.51
CA ARG A 421 -5.75 -1.66 6.49
C ARG A 421 -4.74 -0.74 5.80
N VAL A 422 -3.46 -1.07 5.93
CA VAL A 422 -2.39 -0.50 5.08
C VAL A 422 -2.63 -0.96 3.63
N PRO A 423 -2.48 -0.11 2.60
CA PRO A 423 -2.79 -0.50 1.22
C PRO A 423 -1.79 -1.54 0.64
N ASP A 424 -2.33 -2.53 -0.06
CA ASP A 424 -1.56 -3.50 -0.88
C ASP A 424 -0.75 -2.79 -1.98
N VAL A 425 0.22 -3.48 -2.61
CA VAL A 425 1.02 -2.93 -3.74
C VAL A 425 0.15 -2.30 -4.84
N ARG A 426 -0.98 -2.92 -5.18
CA ARG A 426 -1.95 -2.37 -6.15
C ARG A 426 -2.61 -1.08 -5.63
N GLY A 427 -3.03 -1.08 -4.36
CA GLY A 427 -3.61 0.11 -3.72
C GLY A 427 -2.62 1.27 -3.60
N ARG A 428 -1.35 0.99 -3.32
CA ARG A 428 -0.29 2.03 -3.31
C ARG A 428 -0.05 2.60 -4.72
N MET A 429 -0.07 1.77 -5.77
CA MET A 429 -0.04 2.25 -7.16
C MET A 429 -1.26 3.14 -7.49
N GLU A 430 -2.46 2.77 -7.07
CA GLU A 430 -3.68 3.58 -7.26
C GLU A 430 -3.57 4.93 -6.55
N ILE A 431 -3.17 4.93 -5.27
CA ILE A 431 -2.99 6.15 -4.46
C ILE A 431 -1.92 7.07 -5.08
N LEU A 432 -0.76 6.53 -5.48
CA LEU A 432 0.29 7.29 -6.16
C LEU A 432 -0.22 7.92 -7.46
N ARG A 433 -1.02 7.19 -8.26
CA ARG A 433 -1.64 7.71 -9.50
C ARG A 433 -2.66 8.81 -9.22
N ILE A 434 -3.43 8.72 -8.14
CA ILE A 434 -4.40 9.75 -7.74
C ILE A 434 -3.67 11.04 -7.34
N HIS A 435 -2.69 10.97 -6.44
CA HIS A 435 -1.92 12.17 -6.03
C HIS A 435 -1.06 12.75 -7.17
N SER A 436 -0.72 11.93 -8.17
CA SER A 436 0.03 12.37 -9.35
C SER A 436 -0.86 12.88 -10.51
N LYS A 437 -2.20 12.82 -10.39
CA LYS A 437 -3.17 13.13 -11.46
C LYS A 437 -3.10 14.58 -11.96
N ASP A 438 -2.76 15.52 -11.08
CA ASP A 438 -2.59 16.95 -11.38
C ASP A 438 -1.09 17.38 -11.46
N ALA A 439 -0.13 16.44 -11.39
CA ALA A 439 1.30 16.73 -11.33
C ALA A 439 1.99 16.71 -12.72
N ALA A 440 3.06 17.48 -12.88
CA ALA A 440 3.91 17.46 -14.07
C ALA A 440 4.90 16.28 -14.01
N LEU A 441 4.52 15.15 -14.60
CA LEU A 441 5.27 13.89 -14.56
C LEU A 441 6.21 13.72 -15.77
N GLY A 442 7.42 13.23 -15.51
CA GLY A 442 8.32 12.69 -16.52
C GLY A 442 7.88 11.33 -17.06
N ASN A 443 8.29 11.01 -18.29
CA ASN A 443 7.98 9.74 -18.95
C ASN A 443 8.76 8.54 -18.38
N ASP A 444 9.62 8.77 -17.39
CA ASP A 444 10.51 7.80 -16.74
C ASP A 444 9.95 7.18 -15.44
N ILE A 445 8.79 7.65 -14.98
CA ILE A 445 8.19 7.25 -13.69
C ILE A 445 7.47 5.90 -13.80
N ASP A 446 7.97 4.91 -13.06
CA ASP A 446 7.34 3.60 -12.88
C ASP A 446 6.63 3.49 -11.53
N PHE A 447 5.31 3.68 -11.55
CA PHE A 447 4.45 3.53 -10.38
C PHE A 447 4.38 2.09 -9.81
N ALA A 448 4.69 1.05 -10.60
CA ALA A 448 4.75 -0.32 -10.09
C ALA A 448 5.97 -0.50 -9.20
N ARG A 449 7.13 -0.05 -9.68
CA ARG A 449 8.38 -0.04 -8.91
C ARG A 449 8.31 0.86 -7.68
N LEU A 450 7.70 2.04 -7.77
CA LEU A 450 7.46 2.89 -6.58
C LEU A 450 6.56 2.20 -5.54
N ALA A 451 5.49 1.51 -5.96
CA ALA A 451 4.63 0.78 -5.05
C ALA A 451 5.32 -0.43 -4.38
N GLN A 452 6.29 -1.07 -5.06
CA GLN A 452 7.14 -2.11 -4.49
C GLN A 452 8.13 -1.54 -3.46
N LEU A 453 8.78 -0.41 -3.78
CA LEU A 453 9.76 0.26 -2.91
C LEU A 453 9.16 0.96 -1.68
N THR A 454 7.83 0.94 -1.51
CA THR A 454 7.09 1.60 -0.41
C THR A 454 6.32 0.62 0.49
N PRO A 455 6.92 -0.46 1.02
CA PRO A 455 6.23 -1.35 1.95
C PRO A 455 5.82 -0.60 3.23
N GLY A 456 4.62 -0.85 3.75
CA GLY A 456 4.10 -0.21 4.96
C GLY A 456 3.51 1.20 4.78
N PHE A 457 3.92 1.96 3.75
CA PHE A 457 3.45 3.34 3.52
C PHE A 457 1.92 3.43 3.48
N VAL A 458 1.33 4.31 4.31
CA VAL A 458 -0.11 4.66 4.25
C VAL A 458 -0.37 5.77 3.24
N GLY A 459 -1.66 6.08 2.98
CA GLY A 459 -2.04 7.10 2.00
C GLY A 459 -1.40 8.47 2.24
N ALA A 460 -1.34 8.92 3.51
CA ALA A 460 -0.66 10.15 3.89
C ALA A 460 0.87 10.12 3.66
N ASP A 461 1.52 8.96 3.81
CA ASP A 461 2.96 8.80 3.53
C ASP A 461 3.23 8.88 2.01
N LEU A 462 2.33 8.30 1.20
CA LEU A 462 2.40 8.37 -0.27
C LEU A 462 2.09 9.78 -0.80
N GLU A 463 1.16 10.51 -0.18
CA GLU A 463 0.95 11.93 -0.45
C GLU A 463 2.20 12.75 -0.08
N ALA A 464 2.80 12.50 1.09
CA ALA A 464 4.04 13.15 1.51
C ALA A 464 5.21 12.84 0.56
N LEU A 465 5.33 11.60 0.08
CA LEU A 465 6.33 11.19 -0.90
C LEU A 465 6.17 11.93 -2.25
N CYS A 466 4.94 12.04 -2.77
CA CYS A 466 4.65 12.83 -3.97
C CYS A 466 4.95 14.31 -3.75
N ARG A 467 4.62 14.85 -2.56
CA ARG A 467 4.87 16.25 -2.19
C ARG A 467 6.36 16.55 -2.10
N GLU A 468 7.16 15.65 -1.51
CA GLU A 468 8.61 15.85 -1.41
C GLU A 468 9.32 15.64 -2.75
N ALA A 469 8.89 14.69 -3.59
CA ALA A 469 9.39 14.58 -4.97
C ALA A 469 9.14 15.87 -5.79
N ALA A 470 7.98 16.51 -5.60
CA ALA A 470 7.68 17.81 -6.19
C ALA A 470 8.54 18.95 -5.59
N MET A 471 8.79 18.93 -4.27
CA MET A 471 9.69 19.89 -3.62
C MET A 471 11.15 19.73 -4.07
N ILE A 472 11.63 18.51 -4.32
CA ILE A 472 12.98 18.25 -4.85
C ILE A 472 13.10 18.73 -6.31
N ALA A 473 12.09 18.48 -7.15
CA ALA A 473 12.02 19.05 -8.49
C ALA A 473 11.98 20.59 -8.47
N LEU A 474 11.35 21.21 -7.46
CA LEU A 474 11.37 22.65 -7.24
C LEU A 474 12.74 23.15 -6.71
N ARG A 475 13.38 22.45 -5.77
CA ARG A 475 14.75 22.72 -5.26
C ARG A 475 15.77 22.78 -6.41
N ARG A 476 15.60 21.94 -7.45
CA ARG A 476 16.41 21.96 -8.69
C ARG A 476 16.26 23.24 -9.53
N VAL A 477 15.10 23.90 -9.46
CA VAL A 477 14.75 25.07 -10.29
C VAL A 477 14.84 26.39 -9.53
N LEU A 478 14.66 26.41 -8.21
CA LEU A 478 14.78 27.61 -7.35
C LEU A 478 16.06 28.45 -7.55
N PRO A 479 17.26 27.89 -7.80
CA PRO A 479 18.46 28.68 -8.12
C PRO A 479 18.39 29.47 -9.42
N HIS A 480 17.47 29.12 -10.32
CA HIS A 480 17.26 29.75 -11.63
C HIS A 480 16.05 30.71 -11.65
N ILE A 481 15.35 30.87 -10.51
CA ILE A 481 14.22 31.79 -10.37
C ILE A 481 14.74 33.15 -9.86
N ASP A 482 14.62 34.17 -10.70
CA ASP A 482 14.88 35.56 -10.35
C ASP A 482 13.72 36.10 -9.49
N TYR A 483 13.88 36.04 -8.15
CA TYR A 483 12.90 36.51 -7.17
C TYR A 483 12.56 38.01 -7.29
N GLN A 484 13.30 38.81 -8.07
CA GLN A 484 12.95 40.21 -8.33
C GLN A 484 11.85 40.35 -9.39
N ARG A 485 11.55 39.27 -10.14
CA ARG A 485 10.45 39.22 -11.10
C ARG A 485 9.19 38.67 -10.45
N ALA A 486 8.08 39.38 -10.62
CA ALA A 486 6.75 38.95 -10.18
C ALA A 486 6.15 37.79 -11.02
N TYR A 487 6.93 37.15 -11.89
CA TYR A 487 6.53 36.02 -12.72
C TYR A 487 7.72 35.11 -13.03
N ILE A 488 7.46 33.81 -13.14
CA ILE A 488 8.44 32.79 -13.59
C ILE A 488 8.37 32.71 -15.13
N PRO A 489 9.49 32.65 -15.87
CA PRO A 489 9.47 32.46 -17.31
C PRO A 489 8.78 31.14 -17.74
N TYR A 490 8.00 31.19 -18.81
CA TYR A 490 7.22 30.03 -19.28
C TYR A 490 8.10 28.82 -19.63
N GLU A 491 9.29 29.05 -20.19
CA GLU A 491 10.27 27.99 -20.48
C GLU A 491 10.72 27.24 -19.21
N THR A 492 10.88 27.95 -18.10
CA THR A 492 11.22 27.38 -16.80
C THR A 492 10.09 26.50 -16.25
N LEU A 493 8.83 26.87 -16.51
CA LEU A 493 7.65 26.09 -16.12
C LEU A 493 7.44 24.85 -17.01
N VAL A 494 7.70 24.93 -18.31
CA VAL A 494 7.62 23.79 -19.24
C VAL A 494 8.69 22.73 -18.94
N ASN A 495 9.84 23.13 -18.40
CA ASN A 495 10.92 22.22 -17.99
C ASN A 495 10.75 21.66 -16.56
N LEU A 496 9.70 22.06 -15.82
CA LEU A 496 9.47 21.63 -14.43
C LEU A 496 8.73 20.28 -14.35
N ASN A 497 9.40 19.20 -14.78
CA ASN A 497 8.89 17.83 -14.64
C ASN A 497 9.53 17.12 -13.43
N ILE A 498 8.71 16.39 -12.67
CA ILE A 498 9.16 15.44 -11.64
C ILE A 498 9.67 14.19 -12.35
N THR A 499 10.84 13.68 -11.93
CA THR A 499 11.48 12.48 -12.48
C THR A 499 11.50 11.34 -11.47
N MET A 500 11.77 10.12 -11.94
CA MET A 500 11.99 8.94 -11.09
C MET A 500 13.19 9.13 -10.14
N ALA A 501 14.17 9.97 -10.52
CA ALA A 501 15.29 10.33 -9.65
C ALA A 501 14.84 11.22 -8.46
N ASP A 502 13.89 12.13 -8.67
CA ASP A 502 13.32 12.97 -7.61
C ASP A 502 12.54 12.12 -6.59
N PHE A 503 11.78 11.12 -7.05
CA PHE A 503 11.16 10.11 -6.18
C PHE A 503 12.19 9.25 -5.42
N GLN A 504 13.28 8.83 -6.06
CA GLN A 504 14.35 8.07 -5.38
C GLN A 504 15.12 8.90 -4.34
N ALA A 505 15.14 10.22 -4.47
CA ALA A 505 15.64 11.12 -3.44
C ALA A 505 14.61 11.30 -2.31
N ALA A 506 13.33 11.51 -2.63
CA ALA A 506 12.25 11.63 -1.64
C ALA A 506 12.11 10.38 -0.74
N LEU A 507 12.31 9.18 -1.29
CA LEU A 507 12.36 7.91 -0.53
C LEU A 507 13.49 7.83 0.52
N ARG A 508 14.41 8.81 0.59
CA ARG A 508 15.45 8.92 1.62
C ARG A 508 15.12 9.93 2.72
N GLU A 509 14.16 10.82 2.48
CA GLU A 509 13.69 11.84 3.44
C GLU A 509 12.35 11.43 4.09
N VAL A 510 11.52 10.60 3.45
CA VAL A 510 10.20 10.18 3.95
C VAL A 510 10.25 8.78 4.58
N GLU A 511 10.15 8.72 5.90
CA GLU A 511 9.93 7.47 6.65
C GLU A 511 8.43 7.06 6.64
N PRO A 512 8.09 5.75 6.56
CA PRO A 512 6.71 5.29 6.69
C PRO A 512 6.16 5.51 8.11
N SER A 513 4.92 6.01 8.25
CA SER A 513 4.27 6.22 9.55
C SER A 513 4.10 4.93 10.35
N THR A 514 4.02 3.78 9.67
CA THR A 514 3.90 2.43 10.26
C THR A 514 5.19 1.89 10.88
N THR A 515 6.36 2.49 10.63
CA THR A 515 7.68 2.03 11.11
C THR A 515 7.74 1.85 12.64
N ARG A 516 6.92 2.60 13.37
CA ARG A 516 6.80 2.53 14.84
C ARG A 516 6.08 1.27 15.34
N GLU A 517 5.48 0.50 14.45
CA GLU A 517 4.54 -0.58 14.76
C GLU A 517 4.78 -1.84 13.90
N VAL A 518 5.79 -2.63 14.29
CA VAL A 518 6.11 -4.01 13.84
C VAL A 518 6.16 -4.20 12.31
N TYR A 519 7.39 -4.26 11.78
CA TYR A 519 7.69 -4.53 10.37
C TYR A 519 7.00 -5.81 9.85
N VAL A 520 6.18 -5.65 8.81
CA VAL A 520 5.91 -6.72 7.84
C VAL A 520 6.93 -6.53 6.72
N GLU A 521 7.86 -7.47 6.61
CA GLU A 521 8.87 -7.46 5.56
C GLU A 521 8.37 -8.28 4.36
N PHE A 522 8.79 -7.87 3.16
CA PHE A 522 8.76 -8.73 1.98
C PHE A 522 10.19 -9.18 1.74
N SER A 523 10.42 -10.48 1.51
CA SER A 523 11.77 -10.96 1.23
C SER A 523 11.96 -11.23 -0.26
N GLU A 524 13.03 -10.67 -0.83
CA GLU A 524 13.39 -10.87 -2.24
C GLU A 524 14.04 -12.25 -2.50
N THR A 525 14.50 -12.94 -1.46
CA THR A 525 15.20 -14.24 -1.55
C THR A 525 14.30 -15.33 -2.11
N THR A 526 14.80 -16.12 -3.06
CA THR A 526 14.10 -17.29 -3.61
C THR A 526 14.81 -18.59 -3.25
N TRP A 527 14.18 -19.74 -3.49
CA TRP A 527 14.86 -21.04 -3.38
C TRP A 527 16.09 -21.20 -4.30
N ASN A 528 16.20 -20.39 -5.36
CA ASN A 528 17.38 -20.37 -6.25
C ASN A 528 18.61 -19.68 -5.64
N ASP A 529 18.44 -19.07 -4.48
CA ASP A 529 19.46 -18.34 -3.73
C ASP A 529 19.90 -19.12 -2.46
N ILE A 530 19.47 -20.38 -2.35
CA ILE A 530 19.86 -21.33 -1.29
C ILE A 530 20.38 -22.61 -1.95
N GLY A 531 21.69 -22.83 -1.91
CA GLY A 531 22.32 -24.06 -2.38
C GLY A 531 22.13 -25.21 -1.39
N GLY A 532 21.86 -26.42 -1.89
CA GLY A 532 21.72 -27.63 -1.07
C GLY A 532 20.41 -27.72 -0.27
N LEU A 533 20.38 -28.61 0.73
CA LEU A 533 19.28 -28.81 1.67
C LEU A 533 17.95 -29.29 1.03
N GLU A 534 18.01 -30.03 -0.08
CA GLU A 534 16.82 -30.52 -0.82
C GLU A 534 15.83 -31.32 0.05
N LYS A 535 16.32 -32.09 1.03
CA LYS A 535 15.47 -32.80 2.01
C LYS A 535 14.68 -31.80 2.88
N THR A 536 15.34 -30.77 3.38
CA THR A 536 14.75 -29.71 4.20
C THR A 536 13.78 -28.86 3.39
N LYS A 537 14.13 -28.52 2.14
CA LYS A 537 13.25 -27.81 1.21
C LYS A 537 11.94 -28.58 1.01
N ALA A 538 12.02 -29.89 0.70
CA ALA A 538 10.83 -30.73 0.56
C ALA A 538 9.98 -30.76 1.83
N MET A 539 10.58 -31.04 2.99
CA MET A 539 9.88 -31.07 4.29
C MET A 539 9.19 -29.74 4.64
N LEU A 540 9.77 -28.59 4.26
CA LEU A 540 9.16 -27.27 4.45
C LEU A 540 8.05 -26.98 3.42
N THR A 541 8.19 -27.42 2.16
CA THR A 541 7.11 -27.37 1.16
C THR A 541 5.89 -28.18 1.62
N GLU A 542 6.10 -29.40 2.11
CA GLU A 542 5.04 -30.28 2.62
C GLU A 542 4.40 -29.72 3.91
N GLY A 543 5.22 -29.18 4.82
CA GLY A 543 4.76 -28.67 6.12
C GLY A 543 4.09 -27.29 6.08
N VAL A 544 4.49 -26.41 5.15
CA VAL A 544 4.08 -24.98 5.16
C VAL A 544 3.43 -24.55 3.84
N GLU A 545 3.95 -24.95 2.68
CA GLU A 545 3.40 -24.52 1.39
C GLU A 545 2.07 -25.23 1.09
N TRP A 546 1.98 -26.55 1.32
CA TRP A 546 0.78 -27.33 1.02
C TRP A 546 -0.46 -26.93 1.84
N PRO A 547 -0.40 -26.71 3.17
CA PRO A 547 -1.56 -26.23 3.94
C PRO A 547 -2.09 -24.86 3.49
N LEU A 548 -1.19 -23.95 3.11
CA LEU A 548 -1.56 -22.61 2.64
C LEU A 548 -2.17 -22.63 1.23
N ARG A 549 -1.64 -23.46 0.32
CA ARG A 549 -2.10 -23.54 -1.07
C ARG A 549 -3.33 -24.44 -1.28
N PHE A 550 -3.52 -25.46 -0.45
CA PHE A 550 -4.56 -26.48 -0.65
C PHE A 550 -5.43 -26.76 0.59
N PRO A 551 -5.97 -25.73 1.28
CA PRO A 551 -6.72 -25.90 2.54
C PRO A 551 -7.96 -26.80 2.39
N GLU A 552 -8.59 -26.83 1.21
CA GLU A 552 -9.72 -27.71 0.91
C GLU A 552 -9.34 -29.21 0.99
N ILE A 553 -8.12 -29.58 0.61
CA ILE A 553 -7.65 -30.97 0.64
C ILE A 553 -7.46 -31.41 2.10
N TYR A 554 -6.85 -30.58 2.95
CA TYR A 554 -6.70 -30.85 4.38
C TYR A 554 -8.06 -30.93 5.09
N ALA A 555 -8.99 -30.04 4.76
CA ALA A 555 -10.35 -30.06 5.30
C ALA A 555 -11.11 -31.35 4.94
N ASN A 556 -10.99 -31.82 3.69
CA ASN A 556 -11.60 -33.09 3.24
C ASN A 556 -10.92 -34.32 3.87
N ALA A 557 -9.59 -34.29 4.01
CA ALA A 557 -8.81 -35.36 4.63
C ALA A 557 -8.97 -35.43 6.16
N LYS A 558 -9.47 -34.36 6.80
CA LYS A 558 -9.55 -34.18 8.25
C LYS A 558 -8.18 -34.28 8.94
N VAL A 559 -7.13 -33.85 8.25
CA VAL A 559 -5.77 -33.77 8.78
C VAL A 559 -5.53 -32.34 9.26
N GLU A 560 -5.06 -32.19 10.50
CA GLU A 560 -4.65 -30.89 11.01
C GLU A 560 -3.29 -30.50 10.40
N ALA A 561 -3.19 -29.25 9.93
CA ALA A 561 -1.92 -28.68 9.49
C ALA A 561 -0.99 -28.43 10.71
N PRO A 562 0.34 -28.54 10.57
CA PRO A 562 1.27 -28.23 11.66
C PRO A 562 1.21 -26.73 12.02
N ARG A 563 1.30 -26.41 13.31
CA ARG A 563 1.13 -25.03 13.81
C ARG A 563 2.42 -24.25 13.83
N GLY A 564 3.51 -24.95 14.15
CA GLY A 564 4.83 -24.40 14.35
C GLY A 564 5.90 -25.28 13.73
N VAL A 565 6.88 -24.63 13.08
CA VAL A 565 8.09 -25.26 12.58
C VAL A 565 9.31 -24.71 13.33
N LEU A 566 10.16 -25.59 13.86
CA LEU A 566 11.40 -25.21 14.56
C LEU A 566 12.62 -25.63 13.73
N LEU A 567 13.42 -24.67 13.29
CA LEU A 567 14.71 -24.87 12.62
C LEU A 567 15.83 -24.93 13.67
N SER A 568 16.40 -26.12 13.91
CA SER A 568 17.57 -26.34 14.77
C SER A 568 18.86 -26.50 13.95
N GLY A 569 20.00 -26.85 14.58
CA GLY A 569 21.31 -27.05 13.95
C GLY A 569 22.33 -25.94 14.24
N PRO A 570 23.57 -26.00 13.71
CA PRO A 570 24.66 -25.10 14.07
C PRO A 570 24.45 -23.65 13.58
N PRO A 571 25.16 -22.65 14.15
CA PRO A 571 25.19 -21.30 13.60
C PRO A 571 25.75 -21.28 12.17
N GLY A 572 25.34 -20.30 11.36
CA GLY A 572 25.77 -20.19 9.96
C GLY A 572 25.10 -21.18 8.98
N SER A 573 24.17 -22.01 9.44
CA SER A 573 23.38 -22.97 8.63
C SER A 573 22.25 -22.33 7.79
N GLY A 574 22.13 -20.99 7.77
CA GLY A 574 21.19 -20.30 6.88
C GLY A 574 19.72 -20.27 7.31
N LYS A 575 19.39 -20.62 8.57
CA LYS A 575 18.01 -20.66 9.13
C LYS A 575 17.14 -19.45 8.72
N THR A 576 17.67 -18.24 8.94
CA THR A 576 17.01 -16.96 8.63
C THR A 576 16.79 -16.76 7.12
N LEU A 577 17.67 -17.30 6.26
CA LEU A 577 17.51 -17.27 4.80
C LEU A 577 16.44 -18.27 4.33
N ILE A 578 16.40 -19.47 4.93
CA ILE A 578 15.38 -20.49 4.64
C ILE A 578 13.99 -19.98 5.01
N ALA A 579 13.83 -19.38 6.20
CA ALA A 579 12.59 -18.74 6.63
C ALA A 579 12.10 -17.65 5.65
N ARG A 580 13.04 -16.83 5.15
CA ARG A 580 12.79 -15.76 4.19
C ARG A 580 12.41 -16.25 2.79
N ALA A 581 13.11 -17.27 2.28
CA ALA A 581 12.79 -17.87 0.98
C ALA A 581 11.45 -18.60 0.99
N LEU A 582 11.12 -19.30 2.08
CA LEU A 582 9.83 -19.97 2.27
C LEU A 582 8.66 -18.96 2.28
N ALA A 583 8.82 -17.81 2.96
CA ALA A 583 7.76 -16.79 2.99
C ALA A 583 7.50 -16.16 1.61
N ASN A 584 8.55 -15.91 0.83
CA ASN A 584 8.44 -15.43 -0.55
C ASN A 584 7.74 -16.49 -1.45
N GLN A 585 8.16 -17.75 -1.35
CA GLN A 585 7.54 -18.87 -2.07
C GLN A 585 6.05 -19.04 -1.76
N CYS A 586 5.63 -18.84 -0.52
CA CYS A 586 4.23 -18.94 -0.10
C CYS A 586 3.39 -17.69 -0.43
N GLU A 587 3.97 -16.65 -1.05
CA GLU A 587 3.36 -15.32 -1.24
C GLU A 587 2.75 -14.73 0.05
N ALA A 588 3.33 -15.08 1.21
CA ALA A 588 2.79 -14.78 2.53
C ALA A 588 3.48 -13.59 3.20
N ASN A 589 2.76 -12.84 4.04
CA ASN A 589 3.33 -11.75 4.83
C ASN A 589 4.36 -12.29 5.83
N PHE A 590 5.57 -11.71 5.88
CA PHE A 590 6.64 -12.17 6.78
C PHE A 590 6.85 -11.19 7.94
N ILE A 591 6.70 -11.67 9.16
CA ILE A 591 6.97 -10.89 10.38
C ILE A 591 8.21 -11.48 11.06
N SER A 592 9.36 -10.83 10.87
CA SER A 592 10.63 -11.23 11.47
C SER A 592 10.80 -10.60 12.85
N ILE A 593 11.13 -11.41 13.87
CA ILE A 593 11.31 -10.98 15.26
C ILE A 593 12.58 -11.61 15.80
N LYS A 594 13.50 -10.81 16.33
CA LYS A 594 14.70 -11.31 17.01
C LYS A 594 14.47 -11.37 18.51
N GLY A 595 14.92 -12.43 19.18
CA GLY A 595 14.72 -12.61 20.62
C GLY A 595 15.08 -11.40 21.49
N PRO A 596 16.29 -10.81 21.35
CA PRO A 596 16.68 -9.61 22.09
C PRO A 596 15.80 -8.36 21.84
N GLU A 597 15.09 -8.30 20.72
CA GLU A 597 14.29 -7.14 20.29
C GLU A 597 12.97 -7.01 21.06
N LEU A 598 12.34 -8.13 21.43
CA LEU A 598 11.15 -8.12 22.29
C LEU A 598 11.47 -7.74 23.74
N LEU A 599 12.66 -8.08 24.22
CA LEU A 599 13.13 -7.76 25.57
C LEU A 599 13.50 -6.27 25.70
N SER A 600 14.14 -5.72 24.67
CA SER A 600 14.61 -4.32 24.65
C SER A 600 13.52 -3.29 24.32
N LYS A 601 12.60 -3.58 23.39
CA LYS A 601 11.52 -2.63 23.04
C LYS A 601 10.40 -2.52 24.09
N TRP A 602 10.23 -3.55 24.92
CA TRP A 602 9.07 -3.68 25.83
C TRP A 602 9.50 -3.93 27.27
N VAL A 603 10.40 -3.09 27.80
CA VAL A 603 10.90 -3.17 29.18
C VAL A 603 9.72 -3.16 30.17
N GLY A 604 9.44 -4.32 30.78
CA GLY A 604 8.34 -4.54 31.72
C GLY A 604 7.02 -5.04 31.10
N GLU A 605 6.84 -4.98 29.78
CA GLU A 605 5.57 -5.34 29.11
C GLU A 605 5.71 -6.30 27.91
N SER A 606 6.81 -7.07 27.81
CA SER A 606 7.06 -8.01 26.69
C SER A 606 5.91 -8.99 26.39
N GLU A 607 5.10 -9.35 27.39
CA GLU A 607 3.86 -10.13 27.23
C GLU A 607 2.86 -9.46 26.26
N LYS A 608 2.68 -8.13 26.36
CA LYS A 608 1.80 -7.38 25.44
C LYS A 608 2.40 -7.34 24.03
N GLY A 609 3.71 -7.23 23.91
CA GLY A 609 4.42 -7.26 22.62
C GLY A 609 4.16 -8.53 21.84
N ILE A 610 4.19 -9.70 22.50
CA ILE A 610 3.84 -10.99 21.88
C ILE A 610 2.38 -11.03 21.44
N ARG A 611 1.43 -10.66 22.32
CA ARG A 611 0.00 -10.63 21.98
C ARG A 611 -0.30 -9.70 20.80
N GLU A 612 0.40 -8.56 20.73
CA GLU A 612 0.27 -7.59 19.65
C GLU A 612 0.83 -8.12 18.31
N VAL A 613 1.95 -8.85 18.35
CA VAL A 613 2.49 -9.59 17.19
C VAL A 613 1.47 -10.59 16.64
N PHE A 614 0.92 -11.47 17.50
CA PHE A 614 -0.03 -12.49 17.05
C PHE A 614 -1.35 -11.87 16.57
N ARG A 615 -1.82 -10.78 17.20
CA ARG A 615 -2.96 -9.98 16.72
C ARG A 615 -2.73 -9.43 15.30
N ARG A 616 -1.50 -8.97 15.00
CA ARG A 616 -1.13 -8.49 13.66
C ARG A 616 -1.04 -9.61 12.64
N ALA A 617 -0.41 -10.73 12.99
CA ALA A 617 -0.33 -11.90 12.11
C ALA A 617 -1.72 -12.40 11.69
N LYS A 618 -2.66 -12.51 12.64
CA LYS A 618 -4.08 -12.86 12.39
C LYS A 618 -4.78 -11.84 11.48
N GLN A 619 -4.44 -10.55 11.57
CA GLN A 619 -4.99 -9.53 10.66
C GLN A 619 -4.35 -9.57 9.26
N ALA A 620 -3.05 -9.87 9.18
CA ALA A 620 -2.26 -9.96 7.96
C ALA A 620 -2.28 -11.35 7.28
N ALA A 621 -3.17 -12.25 7.71
CA ALA A 621 -3.30 -13.59 7.14
C ALA A 621 -3.55 -13.55 5.60
N PRO A 622 -2.86 -14.39 4.79
CA PRO A 622 -1.88 -15.41 5.20
C PRO A 622 -0.53 -14.80 5.63
N CYS A 623 0.01 -15.30 6.75
CA CYS A 623 1.18 -14.73 7.41
C CYS A 623 2.08 -15.79 8.04
N ILE A 624 3.40 -15.63 7.91
CA ILE A 624 4.42 -16.39 8.63
C ILE A 624 5.05 -15.49 9.69
N VAL A 625 5.01 -15.93 10.95
CA VAL A 625 5.67 -15.26 12.08
C VAL A 625 6.98 -15.97 12.37
N PHE A 626 8.11 -15.30 12.16
CA PHE A 626 9.44 -15.87 12.34
C PHE A 626 10.12 -15.34 13.61
N PHE A 627 10.39 -16.23 14.56
CA PHE A 627 11.17 -15.95 15.77
C PHE A 627 12.62 -16.43 15.58
N ASP A 628 13.55 -15.50 15.36
CA ASP A 628 14.98 -15.77 15.37
C ASP A 628 15.53 -15.73 16.81
N GLU A 629 16.50 -16.58 17.11
CA GLU A 629 17.08 -16.76 18.47
C GLU A 629 16.01 -17.11 19.54
N LEU A 630 15.16 -18.12 19.28
CA LEU A 630 14.09 -18.53 20.22
C LEU A 630 14.64 -18.95 21.59
N ASP A 631 15.86 -19.46 21.67
CA ASP A 631 16.57 -19.80 22.92
C ASP A 631 16.85 -18.58 23.82
N ALA A 632 16.88 -17.36 23.28
CA ALA A 632 16.94 -16.12 24.06
C ALA A 632 15.58 -15.69 24.65
N LEU A 633 14.45 -16.12 24.05
CA LEU A 633 13.09 -15.84 24.53
C LEU A 633 12.56 -16.92 25.48
N ALA A 634 12.92 -18.18 25.22
CA ALA A 634 12.34 -19.34 25.87
C ALA A 634 13.38 -20.34 26.43
N PRO A 635 14.37 -19.88 27.23
CA PRO A 635 15.34 -20.77 27.86
C PRO A 635 14.67 -21.74 28.84
N ARG A 636 15.28 -22.92 29.02
CA ARG A 636 14.87 -23.92 30.00
C ARG A 636 14.79 -23.32 31.40
N ARG A 637 13.75 -23.73 32.14
CA ARG A 637 13.47 -23.30 33.51
C ARG A 637 14.52 -23.85 34.48
N ALA A 638 15.64 -23.14 34.61
CA ALA A 638 16.61 -23.40 35.67
C ALA A 638 15.98 -23.14 37.04
N GLY A 639 16.20 -24.03 38.01
CA GLY A 639 15.62 -23.95 39.36
C GLY A 639 16.27 -22.92 40.29
N GLY A 640 16.70 -21.77 39.76
CA GLY A 640 17.32 -20.67 40.49
C GLY A 640 16.39 -19.45 40.60
N GLU A 641 16.56 -18.65 41.65
CA GLU A 641 15.58 -17.63 42.05
C GLU A 641 15.63 -16.32 41.24
N LEU A 642 14.52 -15.56 41.37
CA LEU A 642 14.33 -14.15 41.00
C LEU A 642 14.30 -13.83 39.48
N ASP A 643 15.40 -13.94 38.75
CA ASP A 643 15.54 -13.30 37.43
C ASP A 643 14.64 -13.94 36.33
N GLY A 644 14.32 -15.23 36.48
CA GLY A 644 13.49 -15.97 35.53
C GLY A 644 12.00 -15.57 35.47
N GLN A 645 11.52 -14.65 36.32
CA GLN A 645 10.08 -14.32 36.40
C GLN A 645 9.52 -13.58 35.18
N VAL A 646 10.35 -12.88 34.39
CA VAL A 646 9.89 -12.24 33.14
C VAL A 646 9.82 -13.29 32.02
N GLY A 647 10.90 -14.04 31.80
CA GLY A 647 10.97 -15.09 30.78
C GLY A 647 9.87 -16.15 30.92
N ASN A 648 9.60 -16.63 32.14
CA ASN A 648 8.52 -17.60 32.38
C ASN A 648 7.12 -17.09 31.98
N ARG A 649 6.84 -15.78 32.11
CA ARG A 649 5.57 -15.18 31.68
C ARG A 649 5.51 -14.93 30.18
N VAL A 650 6.63 -14.53 29.58
CA VAL A 650 6.81 -14.42 28.12
C VAL A 650 6.58 -15.78 27.45
N ILE A 651 7.14 -16.86 27.99
CA ILE A 651 6.88 -18.25 27.55
C ILE A 651 5.39 -18.58 27.71
N ALA A 652 4.78 -18.32 28.87
CA ALA A 652 3.37 -18.62 29.11
C ALA A 652 2.42 -17.88 28.15
N GLN A 653 2.73 -16.63 27.78
CA GLN A 653 1.97 -15.90 26.78
C GLN A 653 2.17 -16.48 25.37
N LEU A 654 3.41 -16.80 24.99
CA LEU A 654 3.71 -17.43 23.69
C LEU A 654 2.93 -18.76 23.52
N LEU A 655 2.92 -19.61 24.56
CA LEU A 655 2.14 -20.85 24.55
C LEU A 655 0.63 -20.58 24.41
N THR A 656 0.09 -19.58 25.11
CA THR A 656 -1.33 -19.19 25.02
C THR A 656 -1.70 -18.65 23.63
N GLU A 657 -0.83 -17.89 22.97
CA GLU A 657 -1.08 -17.42 21.59
C GLU A 657 -0.97 -18.57 20.58
N MET A 658 -0.01 -19.49 20.72
CA MET A 658 0.13 -20.67 19.84
C MET A 658 -1.06 -21.62 19.96
N ASP A 659 -1.45 -21.98 21.20
CA ASP A 659 -2.65 -22.77 21.48
C ASP A 659 -3.94 -22.04 21.02
N GLY A 660 -3.89 -20.71 20.94
CA GLY A 660 -4.96 -19.79 20.53
C GLY A 660 -5.00 -19.44 19.04
N ILE A 661 -4.19 -20.08 18.18
CA ILE A 661 -4.38 -20.04 16.72
C ILE A 661 -5.30 -21.20 16.33
N GLU A 662 -6.51 -20.91 15.84
CA GLU A 662 -7.35 -21.96 15.26
C GLU A 662 -6.83 -22.35 13.87
N GLY A 663 -7.05 -23.60 13.44
CA GLY A 663 -6.53 -24.18 12.18
C GLY A 663 -7.12 -23.58 10.89
N ARG A 664 -7.60 -22.35 10.94
CA ARG A 664 -8.38 -21.64 9.92
C ARG A 664 -7.96 -20.18 9.73
N GLU A 665 -7.05 -19.66 10.57
CA GLU A 665 -6.60 -18.26 10.51
C GLU A 665 -5.44 -18.02 9.55
N GLY A 666 -4.86 -19.04 8.91
CA GLY A 666 -3.80 -18.87 7.90
C GLY A 666 -2.49 -18.28 8.43
N VAL A 667 -2.25 -18.41 9.75
CA VAL A 667 -1.01 -18.00 10.42
C VAL A 667 -0.19 -19.24 10.75
N ILE A 668 1.09 -19.24 10.35
CA ILE A 668 2.05 -20.30 10.68
C ILE A 668 3.19 -19.69 11.48
N VAL A 669 3.60 -20.36 12.55
CA VAL A 669 4.76 -19.97 13.36
C VAL A 669 6.00 -20.68 12.86
N LEU A 670 7.08 -19.94 12.66
CA LEU A 670 8.40 -20.48 12.35
C LEU A 670 9.38 -19.96 13.41
N ALA A 671 10.29 -20.80 13.86
CA ALA A 671 11.32 -20.40 14.82
C ALA A 671 12.68 -20.93 14.41
N ALA A 672 13.73 -20.20 14.74
CA ALA A 672 15.11 -20.64 14.61
C ALA A 672 15.79 -20.68 15.98
N THR A 673 16.63 -21.69 16.16
CA THR A 673 17.54 -21.80 17.29
C THR A 673 18.87 -22.40 16.84
N ASN A 674 19.95 -22.00 17.50
CA ASN A 674 21.24 -22.66 17.37
C ASN A 674 21.43 -23.77 18.43
N ARG A 675 20.51 -23.88 19.40
CA ARG A 675 20.65 -24.66 20.64
C ARG A 675 19.30 -25.23 21.12
N SER A 676 18.78 -26.25 20.42
CA SER A 676 17.52 -26.91 20.79
C SER A 676 17.53 -27.55 22.19
N GLU A 677 18.69 -27.84 22.76
CA GLU A 677 18.84 -28.34 24.13
C GLU A 677 18.56 -27.28 25.20
N LEU A 678 18.59 -25.98 24.85
CA LEU A 678 18.28 -24.87 25.75
C LEU A 678 16.80 -24.48 25.79
N ILE A 679 15.94 -25.00 24.90
CA ILE A 679 14.53 -24.60 24.82
C ILE A 679 13.66 -25.33 25.87
N ASP A 680 12.67 -24.64 26.44
CA ASP A 680 11.63 -25.24 27.30
C ASP A 680 10.87 -26.36 26.55
N PRO A 681 10.91 -27.63 27.01
CA PRO A 681 10.19 -28.75 26.40
C PRO A 681 8.66 -28.59 26.33
N ALA A 682 8.07 -27.56 26.95
CA ALA A 682 6.67 -27.19 26.76
C ALA A 682 6.35 -26.70 25.32
N LEU A 683 7.34 -26.16 24.61
CA LEU A 683 7.21 -25.67 23.23
C LEU A 683 7.25 -26.81 22.20
N LEU A 684 8.02 -27.88 22.48
CA LEU A 684 8.19 -29.08 21.64
C LEU A 684 7.05 -30.11 21.78
N ARG A 685 5.86 -29.68 22.22
CA ARG A 685 4.70 -30.56 22.40
C ARG A 685 3.80 -30.51 21.16
N PRO A 686 3.11 -31.61 20.80
CA PRO A 686 2.10 -31.60 19.74
C PRO A 686 1.03 -30.52 19.96
N GLY A 687 0.60 -29.88 18.88
CA GLY A 687 -0.21 -28.67 18.84
C GLY A 687 0.60 -27.36 18.81
N ARG A 688 1.94 -27.42 18.82
CA ARG A 688 2.85 -26.25 18.93
C ARG A 688 3.95 -26.32 17.88
N PHE A 689 5.20 -26.61 18.26
CA PHE A 689 6.26 -26.90 17.28
C PHE A 689 6.19 -28.38 16.87
N ASP A 690 5.21 -28.68 16.01
CA ASP A 690 4.92 -30.03 15.52
C ASP A 690 6.01 -30.57 14.59
N LEU A 691 6.65 -29.67 13.84
CA LEU A 691 7.69 -30.00 12.86
C LEU A 691 9.04 -29.45 13.32
N VAL A 692 9.91 -30.33 13.83
CA VAL A 692 11.30 -29.98 14.15
C VAL A 692 12.18 -30.37 12.97
N VAL A 693 12.86 -29.39 12.40
CA VAL A 693 13.77 -29.53 11.25
C VAL A 693 15.19 -29.28 11.73
N GLU A 694 16.00 -30.32 11.78
CA GLU A 694 17.41 -30.21 12.12
C GLU A 694 18.25 -29.95 10.86
N LEU A 695 19.14 -28.95 10.94
CA LEU A 695 20.08 -28.61 9.87
C LEU A 695 21.46 -29.13 10.25
N GLU A 696 22.06 -29.96 9.40
CA GLU A 696 23.42 -30.48 9.58
C GLU A 696 24.47 -29.56 8.92
N TYR A 697 25.76 -29.93 9.00
CA TYR A 697 26.81 -29.26 8.23
C TYR A 697 26.75 -29.70 6.75
N PRO A 698 26.81 -28.77 5.77
CA PRO A 698 26.62 -29.11 4.35
C PRO A 698 27.61 -30.15 3.82
N THR A 699 27.08 -31.13 3.08
CA THR A 699 27.85 -32.15 2.34
C THR A 699 28.66 -31.54 1.19
N GLU A 700 29.56 -32.29 0.56
CA GLU A 700 30.40 -31.76 -0.53
C GLU A 700 29.61 -31.25 -1.73
N GLU A 701 28.55 -31.97 -2.12
CA GLU A 701 27.63 -31.58 -3.20
C GLU A 701 26.90 -30.27 -2.85
N GLU A 702 26.40 -30.16 -1.62
CA GLU A 702 25.73 -28.96 -1.12
C GLU A 702 26.69 -27.77 -1.01
N ARG A 703 27.93 -27.97 -0.53
CA ARG A 703 28.96 -26.92 -0.52
C ARG A 703 29.26 -26.42 -1.95
N SER A 704 29.35 -27.31 -2.93
CA SER A 704 29.52 -26.93 -4.34
C SER A 704 28.33 -26.11 -4.85
N ALA A 705 27.10 -26.45 -4.46
CA ALA A 705 25.91 -25.66 -4.79
C ALA A 705 25.91 -24.28 -4.11
N ILE A 706 26.30 -24.20 -2.83
CA ILE A 706 26.43 -22.96 -2.06
C ILE A 706 27.50 -22.04 -2.68
N PHE A 707 28.66 -22.59 -3.08
CA PHE A 707 29.68 -21.86 -3.85
C PHE A 707 29.12 -21.32 -5.17
N ALA A 708 28.39 -22.12 -5.95
CA ALA A 708 27.79 -21.70 -7.21
C ALA A 708 26.76 -20.55 -7.04
N VAL A 709 26.01 -20.54 -5.93
CA VAL A 709 25.10 -19.44 -5.59
C VAL A 709 25.89 -18.17 -5.20
N HIS A 710 26.80 -18.24 -4.23
CA HIS A 710 27.54 -17.06 -3.76
C HIS A 710 28.57 -16.51 -4.77
N THR A 711 28.81 -17.21 -5.88
CA THR A 711 29.62 -16.74 -7.01
C THR A 711 28.80 -16.20 -8.19
N ARG A 712 27.48 -16.40 -8.22
CA ARG A 712 26.59 -15.85 -9.26
C ARG A 712 26.78 -14.32 -9.37
N GLY A 713 27.09 -13.85 -10.58
CA GLY A 713 27.33 -12.43 -10.86
C GLY A 713 28.72 -11.89 -10.50
N LYS A 714 29.61 -12.69 -9.88
CA LYS A 714 31.00 -12.27 -9.64
C LYS A 714 31.89 -12.56 -10.87
N PRO A 715 32.84 -11.67 -11.20
CA PRO A 715 33.72 -11.86 -12.34
C PRO A 715 34.84 -12.86 -12.00
N LEU A 716 34.60 -14.14 -12.32
CA LEU A 716 35.55 -15.24 -12.09
C LEU A 716 36.40 -15.55 -13.35
N VAL A 717 37.59 -16.10 -13.14
CA VAL A 717 38.35 -16.82 -14.17
C VAL A 717 37.66 -18.18 -14.42
N PRO A 718 37.49 -18.64 -15.69
CA PRO A 718 36.79 -19.90 -16.01
C PRO A 718 37.52 -21.17 -15.55
N GLU A 719 38.73 -21.04 -15.01
CA GLU A 719 39.53 -22.13 -14.42
C GLU A 719 39.06 -22.53 -13.00
N ILE A 720 38.12 -21.78 -12.40
CA ILE A 720 37.66 -22.01 -11.02
C ILE A 720 36.54 -23.08 -10.99
N SER A 721 36.89 -24.29 -10.54
CA SER A 721 35.94 -25.36 -10.27
C SER A 721 35.30 -25.21 -8.88
N MET A 722 33.96 -25.23 -8.81
CA MET A 722 33.22 -25.18 -7.54
C MET A 722 33.39 -26.46 -6.71
N GLN A 723 33.67 -27.59 -7.37
CA GLN A 723 33.87 -28.89 -6.72
C GLN A 723 35.23 -28.94 -5.99
N GLU A 724 36.28 -28.40 -6.60
CA GLU A 724 37.60 -28.28 -5.97
C GLU A 724 37.55 -27.37 -4.73
N LEU A 725 36.83 -26.25 -4.81
CA LEU A 725 36.59 -25.38 -3.65
C LEU A 725 35.82 -26.12 -2.54
N ALA A 726 34.79 -26.88 -2.89
CA ALA A 726 34.00 -27.66 -1.92
C ALA A 726 34.82 -28.76 -1.21
N GLN A 727 35.81 -29.35 -1.89
CA GLN A 727 36.75 -30.32 -1.33
C GLN A 727 37.78 -29.68 -0.38
N LEU A 728 38.25 -28.47 -0.68
CA LEU A 728 39.20 -27.75 0.16
C LEU A 728 38.59 -27.21 1.47
N THR A 729 37.25 -27.18 1.58
CA THR A 729 36.49 -26.60 2.71
C THR A 729 35.58 -27.62 3.43
N PRO A 730 36.09 -28.76 3.94
CA PRO A 730 35.28 -29.69 4.74
C PRO A 730 34.80 -29.02 6.04
N GLY A 731 33.60 -29.39 6.51
CA GLY A 731 33.05 -28.90 7.78
C GLY A 731 32.71 -27.40 7.84
N ARG A 732 32.70 -26.69 6.71
CA ARG A 732 32.34 -25.26 6.65
C ARG A 732 30.83 -25.04 6.50
N SER A 733 30.30 -24.05 7.22
CA SER A 733 28.90 -23.64 7.14
C SER A 733 28.60 -22.82 5.87
N GLY A 734 27.33 -22.52 5.60
CA GLY A 734 26.95 -21.62 4.49
C GLY A 734 27.53 -20.22 4.68
N ALA A 735 27.46 -19.67 5.90
CA ALA A 735 28.05 -18.39 6.25
C ALA A 735 29.59 -18.35 6.10
N ASP A 736 30.28 -19.47 6.40
CA ASP A 736 31.71 -19.60 6.14
C ASP A 736 32.04 -19.50 4.65
N ILE A 737 31.25 -20.15 3.80
CA ILE A 737 31.45 -20.14 2.34
C ILE A 737 31.16 -18.75 1.76
N GLU A 738 30.13 -18.04 2.26
CA GLU A 738 29.92 -16.63 1.92
C GLU A 738 31.14 -15.78 2.34
N ALA A 739 31.68 -15.99 3.55
CA ALA A 739 32.83 -15.27 4.07
C ALA A 739 34.10 -15.50 3.21
N ILE A 740 34.38 -16.74 2.78
CA ILE A 740 35.44 -17.06 1.81
C ILE A 740 35.20 -16.29 0.51
N CYS A 741 34.02 -16.39 -0.07
CA CYS A 741 33.68 -15.75 -1.35
C CYS A 741 33.77 -14.22 -1.29
N ARG A 742 33.44 -13.63 -0.14
CA ARG A 742 33.57 -12.19 0.14
C ARG A 742 35.03 -11.80 0.36
N ARG A 743 35.80 -12.60 1.09
CA ARG A 743 37.24 -12.34 1.35
C ARG A 743 38.07 -12.48 0.07
N ALA A 744 37.86 -13.50 -0.74
CA ALA A 744 38.51 -13.65 -2.06
C ALA A 744 38.21 -12.45 -2.98
N SER A 745 36.97 -11.96 -2.98
CA SER A 745 36.59 -10.74 -3.72
C SER A 745 37.33 -9.50 -3.21
N LEU A 746 37.46 -9.34 -1.88
CA LEU A 746 38.20 -8.22 -1.27
C LEU A 746 39.72 -8.32 -1.48
N LEU A 747 40.30 -9.52 -1.54
CA LEU A 747 41.70 -9.74 -1.87
C LEU A 747 41.98 -9.38 -3.33
N ALA A 748 41.12 -9.80 -4.26
CA ALA A 748 41.18 -9.40 -5.67
C ALA A 748 41.08 -7.87 -5.82
N LEU A 749 40.13 -7.23 -5.15
CA LEU A 749 39.99 -5.77 -5.14
C LEU A 749 41.24 -5.08 -4.55
N ARG A 750 41.81 -5.61 -3.46
CA ARG A 750 43.05 -5.07 -2.87
C ARG A 750 44.23 -5.17 -3.84
N GLU A 751 44.40 -6.30 -4.54
CA GLU A 751 45.45 -6.49 -5.54
C GLU A 751 45.25 -5.60 -6.78
N TRP A 752 44.00 -5.33 -7.18
CA TRP A 752 43.68 -4.45 -8.31
C TRP A 752 43.78 -2.95 -7.96
N ILE A 753 43.45 -2.55 -6.72
CA ILE A 753 43.40 -1.14 -6.30
C ILE A 753 44.73 -0.68 -5.68
N ALA A 754 45.44 -1.51 -4.92
CA ALA A 754 46.66 -1.08 -4.23
C ALA A 754 47.76 -0.53 -5.17
N PRO A 755 48.05 -1.14 -6.34
CA PRO A 755 48.99 -0.57 -7.31
C PRO A 755 48.52 0.78 -7.90
N ARG A 756 47.19 0.99 -7.97
CA ARG A 756 46.59 2.23 -8.46
C ARG A 756 46.61 3.35 -7.40
N LEU A 757 46.57 3.01 -6.12
CA LEU A 757 46.78 3.94 -5.01
C LEU A 757 48.26 4.28 -4.77
N SER A 758 49.19 3.34 -4.98
CA SER A 758 50.60 3.55 -4.67
C SER A 758 51.30 4.58 -5.56
N VAL A 759 50.75 4.91 -6.73
CA VAL A 759 51.26 5.98 -7.61
C VAL A 759 51.23 7.36 -6.92
N GLY A 760 50.39 7.54 -5.89
CA GLY A 760 50.29 8.79 -5.12
C GLY A 760 51.19 8.89 -3.88
N ARG A 761 52.08 7.92 -3.59
CA ARG A 761 52.99 7.98 -2.43
C ARG A 761 54.44 8.18 -2.85
N VAL A 762 54.94 9.38 -2.58
CA VAL A 762 56.38 9.72 -2.59
C VAL A 762 57.14 8.73 -1.70
N GLN A 763 58.31 8.29 -2.16
CA GLN A 763 59.23 7.49 -1.35
C GLN A 763 59.75 8.34 -0.19
N VAL A 764 59.32 8.03 1.03
CA VAL A 764 60.03 8.45 2.24
C VAL A 764 61.17 7.46 2.45
N THR A 765 62.41 7.92 2.29
CA THR A 765 63.60 7.16 2.63
C THR A 765 63.71 7.03 4.15
N GLU A 766 63.95 5.81 4.64
CA GLU A 766 64.23 5.57 6.05
C GLU A 766 65.64 6.07 6.41
N GLU A 767 65.72 7.23 7.06
CA GLU A 767 66.91 7.58 7.88
C GLU A 767 66.65 7.13 9.32
N THR A 768 67.56 6.30 9.84
CA THR A 768 67.34 5.56 11.10
C THR A 768 67.95 6.26 12.31
N GLU A 769 67.15 7.07 13.00
CA GLU A 769 67.33 7.49 14.39
C GLU A 769 65.95 7.41 15.12
N GLY A 770 65.84 7.22 16.43
CA GLY A 770 66.89 7.10 17.44
C GLY A 770 66.37 7.03 18.88
N ASN A 771 65.64 5.97 19.23
CA ASN A 771 65.34 5.51 20.60
C ASN A 771 64.24 6.23 21.46
N GLU A 772 63.61 5.41 22.33
CA GLU A 772 62.79 5.68 23.54
C GLU A 772 61.43 6.44 23.52
N PRO A 773 60.42 6.00 24.34
CA PRO A 773 59.09 6.63 24.42
C PRO A 773 58.81 7.36 25.76
N SER A 774 58.00 8.43 25.76
CA SER A 774 57.36 8.91 27.00
C SER A 774 56.14 9.84 26.82
N SER A 775 55.28 9.83 27.85
CA SER A 775 54.29 10.83 28.28
C SER A 775 53.19 11.34 27.32
N THR A 776 51.96 11.12 27.77
CA THR A 776 50.74 11.90 27.53
C THR A 776 50.91 13.42 27.67
N ALA A 777 50.29 14.18 26.76
CA ALA A 777 49.78 15.52 27.03
C ALA A 777 48.58 15.84 26.12
N GLU A 778 47.52 16.45 26.67
CA GLU A 778 46.42 17.04 25.90
C GLU A 778 46.79 18.48 25.55
N THR A 779 46.63 18.91 24.29
CA THR A 779 46.50 20.34 23.95
C THR A 779 45.76 20.49 22.62
N GLU A 780 44.69 21.28 22.61
CA GLU A 780 44.01 21.71 21.39
C GLU A 780 44.86 22.76 20.66
N ALA A 781 45.03 22.62 19.34
CA ALA A 781 45.71 23.62 18.52
C ALA A 781 44.99 23.78 17.17
N GLU A 782 44.49 24.99 16.90
CA GLU A 782 43.81 25.34 15.66
C GLU A 782 44.78 25.27 14.47
N ILE A 783 44.48 24.46 13.45
CA ILE A 783 45.15 24.53 12.15
C ILE A 783 44.25 25.27 11.17
N LYS A 784 44.64 26.50 10.85
CA LYS A 784 43.96 27.35 9.85
C LYS A 784 44.04 26.70 8.47
N VAL A 785 42.88 26.50 7.85
CA VAL A 785 42.79 26.08 6.44
C VAL A 785 43.04 27.30 5.55
N GLU A 786 44.30 27.59 5.23
CA GLU A 786 44.63 28.47 4.11
C GLU A 786 44.36 27.75 2.78
N THR A 787 43.18 27.99 2.20
CA THR A 787 42.83 27.55 0.84
C THR A 787 43.62 28.32 -0.21
N LYS A 788 44.86 27.88 -0.47
CA LYS A 788 45.61 28.28 -1.68
C LYS A 788 45.11 27.49 -2.87
N THR A 789 44.28 28.15 -3.67
CA THR A 789 43.70 27.62 -4.91
C THR A 789 44.74 27.55 -6.02
N GLU A 790 45.57 26.50 -6.05
CA GLU A 790 46.39 26.19 -7.22
C GLU A 790 45.59 25.39 -8.25
N THR A 791 45.58 25.87 -9.49
CA THR A 791 44.77 25.34 -10.59
C THR A 791 45.41 24.08 -11.16
N ALA A 792 45.00 22.92 -10.64
CA ALA A 792 45.28 21.64 -11.28
C ALA A 792 44.73 21.66 -12.72
N LYS A 793 45.63 21.54 -13.71
CA LYS A 793 45.28 21.38 -15.11
C LYS A 793 44.74 19.98 -15.37
N GLU A 794 44.06 19.80 -16.49
CA GLU A 794 43.57 18.51 -16.98
C GLU A 794 44.71 17.62 -17.50
N ASP A 795 45.63 17.20 -16.61
CA ASP A 795 46.60 16.16 -16.92
C ASP A 795 45.87 14.82 -17.04
N SER A 796 45.64 14.42 -18.29
CA SER A 796 44.87 13.23 -18.65
C SER A 796 45.45 11.96 -18.01
N PHE A 797 44.62 11.21 -17.27
CA PHE A 797 44.96 9.86 -16.82
C PHE A 797 45.47 9.03 -18.01
N PRO A 798 46.65 8.39 -17.92
CA PRO A 798 47.17 7.58 -19.02
C PRO A 798 46.21 6.42 -19.31
N ALA A 799 45.87 6.26 -20.59
CA ALA A 799 44.83 5.32 -21.02
C ALA A 799 45.13 3.89 -20.55
N LEU A 800 44.23 3.35 -19.72
CA LEU A 800 44.44 2.05 -19.08
C LEU A 800 44.44 0.90 -20.11
N PRO A 801 45.35 -0.10 -19.99
CA PRO A 801 45.19 -1.35 -20.71
C PRO A 801 43.90 -2.06 -20.25
N ASN A 802 43.18 -2.67 -21.19
CA ASN A 802 41.86 -3.29 -20.99
C ASN A 802 41.89 -4.62 -20.20
N THR A 803 42.62 -4.69 -19.08
CA THR A 803 42.60 -5.82 -18.15
C THR A 803 41.31 -5.81 -17.33
N ARG A 804 40.32 -6.59 -17.77
CA ARG A 804 39.08 -6.83 -17.02
C ARG A 804 39.41 -7.31 -15.60
N PHE A 805 38.74 -6.75 -14.60
CA PHE A 805 38.81 -7.23 -13.22
C PHE A 805 38.23 -8.65 -13.15
N LEU A 806 39.02 -9.61 -12.66
CA LEU A 806 38.70 -11.03 -12.54
C LEU A 806 39.30 -11.57 -11.24
N ILE A 807 38.55 -12.42 -10.53
CA ILE A 807 38.99 -13.10 -9.30
C ILE A 807 39.68 -14.42 -9.69
N ARG A 808 40.94 -14.60 -9.29
CA ARG A 808 41.76 -15.81 -9.52
C ARG A 808 41.61 -16.88 -8.41
N PRO A 809 41.96 -18.16 -8.68
CA PRO A 809 42.03 -19.22 -7.66
C PRO A 809 42.89 -18.88 -6.44
N GLU A 810 44.02 -18.18 -6.63
CA GLU A 810 44.94 -17.77 -5.55
C GLU A 810 44.26 -16.97 -4.43
N HIS A 811 43.25 -16.15 -4.78
CA HIS A 811 42.53 -15.35 -3.79
C HIS A 811 41.57 -16.19 -2.95
N PHE A 812 41.05 -17.29 -3.50
CA PHE A 812 40.27 -18.29 -2.76
C PHE A 812 41.16 -19.12 -1.84
N ALA A 813 42.33 -19.58 -2.33
CA ALA A 813 43.31 -20.28 -1.49
C ALA A 813 43.71 -19.45 -0.26
N ARG A 814 44.18 -18.21 -0.47
CA ARG A 814 44.53 -17.29 0.64
C ARG A 814 43.34 -17.00 1.58
N ALA A 815 42.11 -16.93 1.07
CA ALA A 815 40.92 -16.73 1.90
C ALA A 815 40.57 -17.97 2.75
N ILE A 816 40.79 -19.17 2.23
CA ILE A 816 40.59 -20.44 2.95
C ILE A 816 41.65 -20.58 4.05
N ASP A 817 42.91 -20.25 3.76
CA ASP A 817 44.01 -20.39 4.72
C ASP A 817 43.89 -19.36 5.87
N GLU A 818 43.61 -18.08 5.58
CA GLU A 818 43.30 -17.08 6.63
C GLU A 818 42.12 -17.49 7.54
N GLN A 819 41.15 -18.26 7.02
CA GLN A 819 40.02 -18.76 7.82
C GLN A 819 40.38 -20.03 8.61
N ARG A 820 41.28 -20.88 8.09
CA ARG A 820 41.83 -22.02 8.85
C ARG A 820 42.59 -21.52 10.07
N GLU A 821 43.43 -20.48 9.92
CA GLU A 821 44.14 -19.83 11.03
C GLU A 821 43.19 -19.31 12.11
N ARG A 822 42.14 -18.57 11.72
CA ARG A 822 41.12 -18.07 12.68
C ARG A 822 40.45 -19.18 13.46
N TYR A 823 40.10 -20.28 12.80
CA TYR A 823 39.46 -21.42 13.45
C TYR A 823 40.39 -22.19 14.37
N ALA A 824 41.70 -22.25 14.07
CA ALA A 824 42.68 -22.80 15.00
C ALA A 824 42.74 -21.97 16.30
N VAL A 825 42.85 -20.65 16.18
CA VAL A 825 42.84 -19.72 17.34
C VAL A 825 41.53 -19.80 18.14
N GLN A 826 40.38 -19.95 17.46
CA GLN A 826 39.10 -20.14 18.15
C GLN A 826 39.01 -21.50 18.86
N ALA A 827 39.48 -22.59 18.24
CA ALA A 827 39.49 -23.91 18.86
C ALA A 827 40.42 -23.97 20.08
N GLU A 828 41.59 -23.34 20.03
CA GLU A 828 42.49 -23.19 21.19
C GLU A 828 41.82 -22.38 22.31
N ALA A 829 41.12 -21.28 21.97
CA ALA A 829 40.37 -20.50 22.94
C ALA A 829 39.24 -21.31 23.59
N GLU A 830 38.42 -22.00 22.79
CA GLU A 830 37.32 -22.86 23.28
C GLU A 830 37.84 -24.03 24.12
N GLU A 831 38.97 -24.66 23.76
CA GLU A 831 39.55 -25.72 24.57
C GLU A 831 40.07 -25.19 25.92
N THR A 832 40.68 -23.99 25.96
CA THR A 832 41.08 -23.38 27.25
C THR A 832 39.89 -22.94 28.10
N ILE A 833 38.75 -22.57 27.49
CA ILE A 833 37.50 -22.29 28.21
C ILE A 833 36.91 -23.61 28.74
N SER A 834 36.76 -24.64 27.90
CA SER A 834 36.25 -25.95 28.29
C SER A 834 37.08 -26.59 29.43
N ARG A 835 38.41 -26.56 29.33
CA ARG A 835 39.31 -27.03 30.41
C ARG A 835 39.15 -26.23 31.71
N ARG A 836 38.83 -24.92 31.64
CA ARG A 836 38.50 -24.08 32.81
C ARG A 836 37.12 -24.42 33.38
N GLU A 837 36.14 -24.70 32.54
CA GLU A 837 34.79 -25.08 32.97
C GLU A 837 34.75 -26.48 33.58
N GLU A 838 35.40 -27.49 32.97
CA GLU A 838 35.64 -28.78 33.62
C GLU A 838 36.38 -28.62 34.95
N GLY A 839 37.42 -27.79 35.00
CA GLY A 839 38.16 -27.50 36.24
C GLY A 839 37.26 -26.89 37.33
N ARG A 840 36.39 -25.95 36.94
CA ARG A 840 35.40 -25.32 37.81
C ARG A 840 34.32 -26.30 38.26
N GLN A 841 33.88 -27.20 37.38
CA GLN A 841 32.83 -28.18 37.65
C GLN A 841 33.36 -29.30 38.55
N ARG A 842 34.58 -29.80 38.33
CA ARG A 842 35.30 -30.68 39.27
C ARG A 842 35.54 -30.00 40.63
N LEU A 843 35.82 -28.69 40.66
CA LEU A 843 35.91 -27.94 41.93
C LEU A 843 34.56 -27.83 42.65
N ILE A 844 33.44 -27.72 41.93
CA ILE A 844 32.08 -27.74 42.50
C ILE A 844 31.73 -29.14 43.03
N GLU A 845 32.05 -30.20 42.28
CA GLU A 845 31.89 -31.59 42.74
C GLU A 845 32.74 -31.86 43.98
N MET A 846 34.03 -31.49 43.98
CA MET A 846 34.89 -31.59 45.16
C MET A 846 34.33 -30.80 46.34
N ALA A 847 33.88 -29.55 46.13
CA ALA A 847 33.26 -28.75 47.19
C ALA A 847 31.99 -29.40 47.76
N SER A 848 31.18 -30.07 46.92
CA SER A 848 30.01 -30.83 47.39
C SER A 848 30.41 -32.07 48.22
N SER A 849 31.51 -32.74 47.86
CA SER A 849 32.04 -33.89 48.61
C SER A 849 32.68 -33.54 49.96
N TYR A 850 33.11 -32.29 50.15
CA TYR A 850 33.72 -31.80 51.39
C TYR A 850 32.72 -31.39 52.50
N SER A 851 31.45 -31.75 52.37
CA SER A 851 30.36 -31.34 53.28
C SER A 851 30.28 -32.11 54.61
N THR A 852 31.17 -33.07 54.87
CA THR A 852 31.15 -33.90 56.10
C THR A 852 32.52 -33.99 56.77
N ASP A 853 32.55 -33.57 58.04
CA ASP A 853 33.56 -33.77 59.10
C ASP A 853 35.00 -33.23 58.96
N GLY A 854 35.44 -32.51 60.02
CA GLY A 854 36.85 -32.49 60.47
C GLY A 854 37.86 -31.53 59.80
N LYS A 855 38.12 -30.37 60.43
CA LYS A 855 39.40 -29.61 60.26
C LYS A 855 40.54 -30.37 60.98
N PRO A 856 41.85 -30.25 60.64
CA PRO A 856 42.56 -29.09 60.04
C PRO A 856 43.62 -29.50 58.95
N PRO A 857 44.69 -28.72 58.59
CA PRO A 857 44.99 -27.29 58.77
C PRO A 857 45.24 -26.51 57.45
N LEU A 858 44.87 -25.23 57.43
CA LEU A 858 44.83 -24.36 56.23
C LEU A 858 46.18 -23.80 55.72
N ARG A 859 47.28 -24.57 55.78
CA ARG A 859 48.58 -24.19 55.17
C ARG A 859 48.79 -24.79 53.78
N GLY A 860 48.67 -26.11 53.63
CA GLY A 860 48.88 -26.81 52.34
C GLY A 860 47.92 -26.33 51.26
N PHE A 861 46.63 -26.23 51.57
CA PHE A 861 45.58 -25.82 50.64
C PHE A 861 45.79 -24.39 50.08
N ARG A 862 46.30 -23.45 50.88
CA ARG A 862 46.61 -22.09 50.42
C ARG A 862 47.82 -22.04 49.50
N LEU A 863 48.85 -22.86 49.76
CA LEU A 863 50.03 -22.95 48.89
C LEU A 863 49.69 -23.65 47.56
N TRP A 864 48.81 -24.65 47.62
CA TRP A 864 48.27 -25.34 46.43
C TRP A 864 47.42 -24.40 45.57
N LEU A 865 46.48 -23.65 46.17
CA LEU A 865 45.71 -22.62 45.46
C LEU A 865 46.60 -21.52 44.85
N ALA A 866 47.63 -21.07 45.56
CA ALA A 866 48.56 -20.06 45.04
C ALA A 866 49.31 -20.53 43.77
N ARG A 867 49.71 -21.81 43.71
CA ARG A 867 50.26 -22.43 42.49
C ARG A 867 49.19 -22.66 41.42
N LEU A 868 47.99 -23.09 41.79
CA LEU A 868 46.87 -23.33 40.86
C LEU A 868 46.44 -22.05 40.11
N PHE A 869 46.51 -20.89 40.77
CA PHE A 869 46.25 -19.57 40.18
C PHE A 869 47.51 -18.85 39.67
N GLY A 870 48.67 -19.52 39.60
CA GLY A 870 49.91 -18.96 39.05
C GLY A 870 50.54 -17.80 39.82
N LEU A 871 50.13 -17.57 41.08
CA LEU A 871 50.56 -16.45 41.92
C LEU A 871 51.96 -16.66 42.55
N VAL A 872 52.52 -17.86 42.43
CA VAL A 872 53.90 -18.20 42.83
C VAL A 872 54.46 -19.18 41.80
N PRO A 873 55.73 -19.04 41.35
CA PRO A 873 56.40 -20.04 40.53
C PRO A 873 56.43 -21.44 41.18
N SER A 874 56.58 -22.46 40.34
CA SER A 874 56.62 -23.88 40.72
C SER A 874 57.81 -24.21 41.63
#